data_AF-H5XWZ4-F1
#
_entry.id   AF-H5XWZ4-F1
#
_cell.length_a   1.000
_cell.length_b   1.000
_cell.length_c   1.000
_cell.angle_alpha   90.00
_cell.angle_beta   90.00
_cell.angle_gamma   90.00
#
_symmetry.space_group_name_H-M   'P 1'
#
loop_
_entity.id
_entity.type
_entity.pdbx_description
1 polymer ?
#
loop_
_entity_poly.entity_id
_entity_poly.type
_entity_poly.pdbx_seq_one_letter_code
_entity_poly.pdbx_strand_id
1 'polypeptide(L)'
;MDILKKLILSVITTLAFTFCMPYITQASPLAYSTERIAGQDRVETALKISQKGWTSAQAVILCEYNDYPDSIAATPFAVSLNAPILLTKGDSIDPRVVQELQRLSPQNVILLGGNACLQPAIGKELTDKLSINWERIGGFDRYETSVLLAKKLSSDSLILANGDNFPDALSAATFAGIKQIPIVLTSTKLPDSVIQYYQETAPQHLIVIGGEAVIPSEELTKRSFTVETRLAGYDRYGTNAEVVSHMKETYQSNDLFLASGITFPDAVAGTVLASKFKAPLLLAEVNDIPPSVYAIMRQHMKVEPPAPVQTPSNNTNPRLNQGKITASGGLNLRETPSSTGNVLTTIPEGTMIDLSDKQDQWYKTTYQAKTGWVSANYLSVTSIKGITKASGGLNLRETPSSTGNVLVTIPKDTSVELLEQQGQWYKTTYKSKTGWISADYVTIAANNEPSSSDNSNSAPTIDLSVNGQVYILGGTGIISAAAQTIIEGKTSSKYPDNLKDFPPLPSEIKKPEPPPPSRGEDEEPPPAEDPKDDPPVTTYDPSTEVLINPFEKVPANALSGKTIMIDPGHGGPDTGAIGPTKTYEKDNNLAIAFALDETLRNAGATVIFTRTKDVSLCANNHTEAEDLQTRVNLANESKADLFISIHNDASLNRDVQGTSTYYSADNPQKNESLHLANSIQSAVIDTIKTNNRGPKEGRLYVLRYTTMPSVLVETAFISNPYEEARLQNPTFRKNVANAILIGIYNYYKNPLPEA
;
A
#
# COMPACT_ATOMS: atom_id res chain seq x y z
N MET A 1 -47.32 18.55 -28.48
CA MET A 1 -46.11 19.08 -27.83
C MET A 1 -45.71 18.29 -26.58
N ASP A 2 -46.67 17.71 -25.84
CA ASP A 2 -46.38 16.91 -24.63
C ASP A 2 -45.83 15.50 -24.86
N ILE A 3 -46.15 14.86 -26.00
CA ILE A 3 -45.64 13.51 -26.32
C ILE A 3 -44.14 13.55 -26.65
N LEU A 4 -43.67 14.61 -27.31
CA LEU A 4 -42.26 14.81 -27.64
C LEU A 4 -41.42 15.13 -26.38
N LYS A 5 -42.00 15.85 -25.41
CA LYS A 5 -41.36 16.11 -24.11
C LYS A 5 -41.25 14.84 -23.25
N LYS A 6 -42.26 13.96 -23.29
CA LYS A 6 -42.21 12.67 -22.57
C LYS A 6 -41.26 11.65 -23.20
N LEU A 7 -41.08 11.68 -24.53
CA LEU A 7 -40.10 10.83 -25.22
C LEU A 7 -38.65 11.29 -24.95
N ILE A 8 -38.41 12.61 -24.93
CA ILE A 8 -37.10 13.20 -24.61
C ILE A 8 -36.75 12.95 -23.14
N LEU A 9 -37.71 13.04 -22.21
CA LEU A 9 -37.45 12.78 -20.79
C LEU A 9 -37.15 11.30 -20.52
N SER A 10 -37.83 10.37 -21.21
CA SER A 10 -37.58 8.93 -21.10
C SER A 10 -36.19 8.54 -21.62
N VAL A 11 -35.79 9.06 -22.80
CA VAL A 11 -34.45 8.83 -23.37
C VAL A 11 -33.34 9.45 -22.51
N ILE A 12 -33.60 10.59 -21.86
CA ILE A 12 -32.65 11.21 -20.92
C ILE A 12 -32.51 10.41 -19.62
N THR A 13 -33.59 9.80 -19.10
CA THR A 13 -33.51 8.92 -17.92
C THR A 13 -32.83 7.57 -18.19
N THR A 14 -32.88 7.03 -19.42
CA THR A 14 -32.12 5.81 -19.77
C THR A 14 -30.67 6.09 -20.17
N LEU A 15 -30.35 7.27 -20.73
CA LEU A 15 -28.96 7.70 -20.98
C LEU A 15 -28.23 8.14 -19.71
N ALA A 16 -28.95 8.65 -18.70
CA ALA A 16 -28.36 9.03 -17.43
C ALA A 16 -27.93 7.84 -16.56
N PHE A 17 -28.44 6.62 -16.85
CA PHE A 17 -28.06 5.40 -16.11
C PHE A 17 -26.86 4.65 -16.71
N THR A 18 -26.29 5.08 -17.83
CA THR A 18 -25.18 4.40 -18.52
C THR A 18 -23.83 5.13 -18.49
N PHE A 19 -23.73 6.30 -17.84
CA PHE A 19 -22.49 7.09 -17.79
C PHE A 19 -21.89 7.31 -16.38
N CYS A 20 -22.27 6.49 -15.41
CA CYS A 20 -21.57 6.39 -14.12
C CYS A 20 -20.99 4.98 -13.95
N MET A 21 -20.01 4.62 -14.78
CA MET A 21 -19.04 3.62 -14.33
C MET A 21 -17.85 4.39 -13.75
N PRO A 22 -17.51 4.19 -12.46
CA PRO A 22 -16.32 4.81 -11.89
C PRO A 22 -15.10 4.34 -12.69
N TYR A 23 -14.22 5.27 -13.05
CA TYR A 23 -12.91 4.93 -13.59
C TYR A 23 -12.22 4.05 -12.54
N ILE A 24 -12.07 2.76 -12.87
CA ILE A 24 -11.32 1.82 -12.06
C ILE A 24 -9.86 2.27 -12.14
N THR A 25 -9.39 2.97 -11.10
CA THR A 25 -7.96 3.17 -10.87
C THR A 25 -7.32 1.79 -10.83
N GLN A 26 -6.41 1.50 -11.77
CA GLN A 26 -5.69 0.24 -11.78
C GLN A 26 -4.42 0.37 -10.94
N ALA A 27 -4.12 -0.67 -10.15
CA ALA A 27 -2.86 -0.83 -9.43
C ALA A 27 -1.65 -0.56 -10.31
N SER A 28 -0.55 -0.08 -9.70
CA SER A 28 0.78 -0.39 -10.23
C SER A 28 1.03 -1.89 -10.02
N PRO A 29 1.04 -2.74 -11.07
CA PRO A 29 1.07 -4.18 -10.87
C PRO A 29 2.40 -4.64 -10.25
N LEU A 30 2.41 -5.81 -9.62
CA LEU A 30 3.65 -6.53 -9.32
C LEU A 30 4.25 -7.07 -10.62
N ALA A 31 5.54 -7.42 -10.64
CA ALA A 31 6.20 -7.97 -11.83
C ALA A 31 7.24 -9.02 -11.47
N TYR A 32 6.78 -10.14 -10.91
CA TYR A 32 7.65 -11.27 -10.59
C TYR A 32 7.45 -12.44 -11.53
N SER A 33 8.53 -13.18 -11.78
CA SER A 33 8.38 -14.58 -12.20
C SER A 33 7.82 -15.38 -11.01
N THR A 34 6.97 -16.38 -11.27
CA THR A 34 6.53 -17.32 -10.23
C THR A 34 6.88 -18.78 -10.54
N GLU A 35 7.27 -19.53 -9.52
CA GLU A 35 7.48 -20.97 -9.57
C GLU A 35 6.66 -21.58 -8.44
N ARG A 36 5.76 -22.50 -8.78
CA ARG A 36 4.94 -23.18 -7.78
C ARG A 36 5.60 -24.49 -7.36
N ILE A 37 5.85 -24.63 -6.07
CA ILE A 37 6.34 -25.86 -5.45
C ILE A 37 5.17 -26.50 -4.69
N ALA A 38 4.48 -27.44 -5.33
CA ALA A 38 3.25 -28.02 -4.80
C ALA A 38 3.02 -29.47 -5.26
N GLY A 39 2.54 -30.32 -4.36
CA GLY A 39 2.07 -31.68 -4.61
C GLY A 39 0.56 -31.80 -4.64
N GLN A 40 0.05 -33.03 -4.76
CA GLN A 40 -1.39 -33.32 -4.60
C GLN A 40 -1.88 -33.08 -3.17
N ASP A 41 -0.98 -33.17 -2.21
CA ASP A 41 -1.22 -32.93 -0.79
C ASP A 41 0.04 -32.33 -0.12
N ARG A 42 -0.07 -32.04 1.17
CA ARG A 42 1.01 -31.46 1.97
C ARG A 42 2.26 -32.33 2.05
N VAL A 43 2.09 -33.65 2.00
CA VAL A 43 3.22 -34.60 2.03
C VAL A 43 4.01 -34.41 0.74
N GLU A 44 3.37 -34.52 -0.42
CA GLU A 44 4.05 -34.34 -1.70
C GLU A 44 4.59 -32.91 -1.90
N THR A 45 3.92 -31.88 -1.38
CA THR A 45 4.48 -30.52 -1.35
C THR A 45 5.80 -30.49 -0.59
N ALA A 46 5.88 -31.09 0.61
CA ALA A 46 7.13 -31.19 1.37
C ALA A 46 8.22 -32.00 0.64
N LEU A 47 7.84 -33.07 -0.08
CA LEU A 47 8.79 -33.82 -0.92
C LEU A 47 9.37 -32.95 -2.05
N LYS A 48 8.53 -32.16 -2.73
CA LYS A 48 8.99 -31.27 -3.81
C LYS A 48 9.88 -30.15 -3.29
N ILE A 49 9.61 -29.63 -2.10
CA ILE A 49 10.47 -28.67 -1.41
C ILE A 49 11.83 -29.31 -1.09
N SER A 50 11.84 -30.54 -0.57
CA SER A 50 13.06 -31.32 -0.34
C SER A 50 13.86 -31.55 -1.64
N GLN A 51 13.21 -31.95 -2.72
CA GLN A 51 13.85 -32.17 -4.02
C GLN A 51 14.42 -30.88 -4.62
N LYS A 52 13.81 -29.72 -4.35
CA LYS A 52 14.31 -28.42 -4.78
C LYS A 52 15.57 -28.00 -4.02
N GLY A 53 15.61 -28.23 -2.71
CA GLY A 53 16.72 -27.76 -1.86
C GLY A 53 17.87 -28.75 -1.66
N TRP A 54 17.63 -30.06 -1.82
CA TRP A 54 18.56 -31.10 -1.40
C TRP A 54 18.67 -32.24 -2.41
N THR A 55 19.88 -32.48 -2.91
CA THR A 55 20.22 -33.72 -3.65
C THR A 55 20.50 -34.87 -2.68
N SER A 56 21.08 -34.57 -1.52
CA SER A 56 21.23 -35.44 -0.35
C SER A 56 21.15 -34.62 0.94
N ALA A 57 20.96 -35.27 2.08
CA ALA A 57 20.95 -34.62 3.39
C ALA A 57 21.53 -35.55 4.46
N GLN A 58 22.35 -35.03 5.38
CA GLN A 58 22.90 -35.85 6.49
C GLN A 58 21.83 -36.18 7.54
N ALA A 59 20.91 -35.23 7.76
CA ALA A 59 19.76 -35.39 8.64
C ALA A 59 18.47 -35.02 7.89
N VAL A 60 17.36 -35.61 8.32
CA VAL A 60 16.01 -35.24 7.89
C VAL A 60 15.15 -35.05 9.13
N ILE A 61 14.36 -33.98 9.18
CA ILE A 61 13.37 -33.79 10.24
C ILE A 61 12.03 -34.32 9.73
N LEU A 62 11.42 -35.23 10.48
CA LEU A 62 10.16 -35.86 10.13
C LEU A 62 9.08 -35.42 11.11
N CYS A 63 8.02 -34.78 10.60
CA CYS A 63 6.90 -34.25 11.39
C CYS A 63 5.59 -34.96 11.03
N GLU A 64 4.62 -34.94 11.94
CA GLU A 64 3.25 -35.38 11.64
C GLU A 64 2.52 -34.30 10.82
N TYR A 65 1.69 -34.71 9.86
CA TYR A 65 1.14 -33.79 8.88
C TYR A 65 -0.11 -33.01 9.33
N ASN A 66 -0.86 -33.43 10.35
CA ASN A 66 -2.16 -32.87 10.77
C ASN A 66 -2.11 -31.80 11.87
N ASP A 67 -1.20 -31.86 12.86
CA ASP A 67 -1.30 -30.99 14.06
C ASP A 67 0.05 -30.51 14.64
N TYR A 68 0.72 -29.51 14.02
CA TYR A 68 2.08 -29.13 14.44
C TYR A 68 2.49 -27.64 14.31
N PRO A 69 1.90 -26.66 15.05
CA PRO A 69 2.49 -25.32 15.15
C PRO A 69 3.91 -25.30 15.74
N ASP A 70 4.28 -26.28 16.57
CA ASP A 70 5.64 -26.52 17.08
C ASP A 70 6.66 -26.91 16.02
N SER A 71 6.24 -27.47 14.87
CA SER A 71 7.16 -27.73 13.76
C SER A 71 7.75 -26.44 13.16
N ILE A 72 7.08 -25.31 13.35
CA ILE A 72 7.57 -24.00 12.92
C ILE A 72 8.79 -23.58 13.75
N ALA A 73 8.83 -23.94 15.04
CA ALA A 73 9.99 -23.68 15.89
C ALA A 73 11.22 -24.50 15.48
N ALA A 74 11.06 -25.52 14.64
CA ALA A 74 12.17 -26.34 14.18
C ALA A 74 13.00 -25.70 13.08
N THR A 75 12.50 -24.66 12.39
CA THR A 75 13.19 -24.05 11.25
C THR A 75 14.65 -23.68 11.55
N PRO A 76 14.99 -23.00 12.67
CA PRO A 76 16.37 -22.62 12.93
C PRO A 76 17.30 -23.81 13.12
N PHE A 77 16.83 -24.86 13.81
CA PHE A 77 17.56 -26.11 13.98
C PHE A 77 17.66 -26.94 12.69
N ALA A 78 16.59 -26.98 11.89
CA ALA A 78 16.61 -27.61 10.57
C ALA A 78 17.67 -26.96 9.65
N VAL A 79 17.74 -25.63 9.67
CA VAL A 79 18.72 -24.86 8.90
C VAL A 79 20.13 -25.09 9.43
N SER A 80 20.33 -25.19 10.75
CA SER A 80 21.64 -25.47 11.36
C SER A 80 22.21 -26.83 10.92
N LEU A 81 21.33 -27.80 10.67
CA LEU A 81 21.68 -29.13 10.16
C LEU A 81 21.72 -29.21 8.63
N ASN A 82 21.30 -28.14 7.93
CA ASN A 82 20.99 -28.17 6.50
C ASN A 82 20.09 -29.37 6.14
N ALA A 83 19.04 -29.60 6.93
CA ALA A 83 18.14 -30.75 6.85
C ALA A 83 16.75 -30.34 6.32
N PRO A 84 16.16 -31.06 5.34
CA PRO A 84 14.78 -30.82 4.95
C PRO A 84 13.81 -31.29 6.04
N ILE A 85 12.63 -30.66 6.05
CA ILE A 85 11.47 -31.14 6.82
C ILE A 85 10.57 -31.94 5.88
N LEU A 86 10.29 -33.19 6.24
CA LEU A 86 9.31 -34.05 5.58
C LEU A 86 8.10 -34.28 6.49
N LEU A 87 6.95 -34.55 5.87
CA LEU A 87 5.69 -34.76 6.58
C LEU A 87 5.21 -36.20 6.40
N THR A 88 4.72 -36.82 7.47
CA THR A 88 4.16 -38.18 7.43
C THR A 88 2.94 -38.32 8.31
N LYS A 89 2.20 -39.42 8.16
CA LYS A 89 1.13 -39.79 9.10
C LYS A 89 1.74 -40.18 10.45
N GLY A 90 0.97 -39.94 11.51
CA GLY A 90 1.45 -40.20 12.86
C GLY A 90 1.68 -41.66 13.23
N ASP A 91 1.09 -42.59 12.48
CA ASP A 91 1.08 -44.02 12.76
C ASP A 91 2.01 -44.84 11.85
N SER A 92 2.37 -44.31 10.69
CA SER A 92 3.15 -44.97 9.64
C SER A 92 3.90 -43.97 8.75
N ILE A 93 5.03 -44.40 8.16
CA ILE A 93 5.75 -43.56 7.19
C ILE A 93 5.05 -43.64 5.82
N ASP A 94 4.64 -42.51 5.26
CA ASP A 94 4.06 -42.47 3.91
C ASP A 94 5.06 -43.09 2.91
N PRO A 95 4.65 -44.04 2.04
CA PRO A 95 5.56 -44.67 1.08
C PRO A 95 6.32 -43.70 0.18
N ARG A 96 5.75 -42.51 -0.10
CA ARG A 96 6.43 -41.45 -0.86
C ARG A 96 7.56 -40.80 -0.05
N VAL A 97 7.37 -40.69 1.27
CA VAL A 97 8.42 -40.24 2.20
C VAL A 97 9.52 -41.28 2.30
N VAL A 98 9.19 -42.57 2.30
CA VAL A 98 10.20 -43.65 2.27
C VAL A 98 11.11 -43.52 1.03
N GLN A 99 10.52 -43.30 -0.15
CA GLN A 99 11.28 -43.09 -1.39
C GLN A 99 12.17 -41.84 -1.31
N GLU A 100 11.67 -40.77 -0.72
CA GLU A 100 12.44 -39.54 -0.55
C GLU A 100 13.58 -39.71 0.47
N LEU A 101 13.38 -40.45 1.56
CA LEU A 101 14.44 -40.82 2.51
C LEU A 101 15.52 -41.65 1.83
N GLN A 102 15.15 -42.60 0.97
CA GLN A 102 16.12 -43.38 0.18
C GLN A 102 16.92 -42.47 -0.77
N ARG A 103 16.24 -41.55 -1.47
CA ARG A 103 16.90 -40.57 -2.36
C ARG A 103 17.89 -39.68 -1.60
N LEU A 104 17.48 -39.16 -0.44
CA LEU A 104 18.31 -38.27 0.38
C LEU A 104 19.46 -39.00 1.07
N SER A 105 19.28 -40.31 1.34
CA SER A 105 20.23 -41.19 2.05
C SER A 105 20.75 -40.58 3.37
N PRO A 106 19.88 -40.19 4.31
CA PRO A 106 20.30 -39.57 5.56
C PRO A 106 20.96 -40.56 6.52
N GLN A 107 21.92 -40.05 7.29
CA GLN A 107 22.53 -40.81 8.38
C GLN A 107 21.63 -40.87 9.62
N ASN A 108 20.79 -39.84 9.80
CA ASN A 108 19.89 -39.71 10.93
C ASN A 108 18.54 -39.11 10.54
N VAL A 109 17.46 -39.57 11.15
CA VAL A 109 16.13 -38.96 11.07
C VAL A 109 15.73 -38.45 12.45
N ILE A 110 15.32 -37.18 12.52
CA ILE A 110 14.84 -36.55 13.75
C ILE A 110 13.31 -36.60 13.72
N LEU A 111 12.72 -37.41 14.58
CA LEU A 111 11.27 -37.42 14.80
C LEU A 111 10.90 -36.20 15.65
N LEU A 112 10.21 -35.24 15.05
CA LEU A 112 9.78 -34.03 15.74
C LEU A 112 8.34 -34.19 16.26
N GLY A 113 8.20 -34.20 17.57
CA GLY A 113 6.94 -34.38 18.27
C GLY A 113 6.95 -35.57 19.22
N GLY A 114 6.05 -35.53 20.21
CA GLY A 114 5.86 -36.60 21.18
C GLY A 114 5.28 -37.88 20.57
N ASN A 115 5.20 -38.94 21.38
CA ASN A 115 4.66 -40.24 20.97
C ASN A 115 3.18 -40.20 20.59
N ALA A 116 2.42 -39.20 21.08
CA ALA A 116 1.00 -39.03 20.77
C ALA A 116 0.78 -38.73 19.29
N CYS A 117 1.74 -38.07 18.65
CA CYS A 117 1.61 -37.65 17.26
C CYS A 117 2.49 -38.44 16.32
N LEU A 118 3.72 -38.78 16.71
CA LEU A 118 4.57 -39.70 15.96
C LEU A 118 4.76 -40.95 16.79
N GLN A 119 3.93 -41.97 16.53
CA GLN A 119 3.87 -43.19 17.31
C GLN A 119 5.21 -43.95 17.28
N PRO A 120 5.52 -44.77 18.31
CA PRO A 120 6.75 -45.56 18.37
C PRO A 120 6.98 -46.47 17.15
N ALA A 121 5.91 -46.85 16.44
CA ALA A 121 5.98 -47.64 15.21
C ALA A 121 6.81 -46.98 14.10
N ILE A 122 6.82 -45.64 14.02
CA ILE A 122 7.60 -44.86 13.04
C ILE A 122 9.10 -45.12 13.24
N GLY A 123 9.59 -45.02 14.48
CA GLY A 123 10.99 -45.27 14.79
C GLY A 123 11.39 -46.71 14.50
N LYS A 124 10.51 -47.66 14.81
CA LYS A 124 10.72 -49.07 14.46
C LYS A 124 10.81 -49.26 12.93
N GLU A 125 9.95 -48.60 12.16
CA GLU A 125 10.00 -48.65 10.70
C GLU A 125 11.32 -48.09 10.13
N LEU A 126 11.82 -46.97 10.67
CA LEU A 126 13.12 -46.40 10.29
C LEU A 126 14.27 -47.37 10.53
N THR A 127 14.31 -48.02 11.70
CA THR A 127 15.36 -48.98 12.04
C THR A 127 15.21 -50.29 11.26
N ASP A 128 14.05 -50.93 11.32
CA ASP A 128 13.86 -52.31 10.85
C ASP A 128 13.75 -52.40 9.32
N LYS A 129 13.12 -51.41 8.67
CA LYS A 129 12.88 -51.45 7.22
C LYS A 129 13.87 -50.61 6.42
N LEU A 130 14.34 -49.50 6.98
CA LEU A 130 15.20 -48.55 6.26
C LEU A 130 16.64 -48.56 6.75
N SER A 131 16.94 -49.18 7.90
CA SER A 131 18.28 -49.18 8.50
C SER A 131 18.84 -47.77 8.75
N ILE A 132 17.97 -46.82 9.10
CA ILE A 132 18.32 -45.42 9.37
C ILE A 132 18.31 -45.17 10.88
N ASN A 133 19.34 -44.50 11.41
CA ASN A 133 19.35 -44.07 12.80
C ASN A 133 18.32 -42.97 13.00
N TRP A 134 17.78 -42.87 14.21
CA TRP A 134 16.85 -41.80 14.52
C TRP A 134 16.93 -41.36 15.96
N GLU A 135 16.58 -40.10 16.19
CA GLU A 135 16.35 -39.53 17.51
C GLU A 135 14.98 -38.85 17.55
N ARG A 136 14.48 -38.56 18.74
CA ARG A 136 13.23 -37.83 18.92
C ARG A 136 13.46 -36.54 19.67
N ILE A 137 12.83 -35.47 19.20
CA ILE A 137 12.71 -34.20 19.91
C ILE A 137 11.21 -33.93 20.05
N GLY A 138 10.68 -34.09 21.25
CA GLY A 138 9.26 -33.90 21.51
C GLY A 138 8.98 -33.86 23.00
N GLY A 139 8.40 -32.76 23.45
CA GLY A 139 7.94 -32.57 24.82
C GLY A 139 6.52 -33.08 25.04
N PHE A 140 5.97 -32.79 26.22
CA PHE A 140 4.58 -33.03 26.57
C PHE A 140 3.62 -32.22 25.69
N ASP A 141 3.99 -30.99 25.38
CA ASP A 141 3.24 -30.08 24.53
C ASP A 141 4.14 -29.33 23.53
N ARG A 142 3.53 -28.44 22.74
CA ARG A 142 4.22 -27.60 21.74
C ARG A 142 5.22 -26.62 22.36
N TYR A 143 4.96 -26.17 23.59
CA TYR A 143 5.81 -25.21 24.29
C TYR A 143 7.09 -25.87 24.74
N GLU A 144 6.99 -27.02 25.40
CA GLU A 144 8.14 -27.83 25.78
C GLU A 144 8.92 -28.32 24.55
N THR A 145 8.24 -28.74 23.47
CA THR A 145 8.90 -29.12 22.22
C THR A 145 9.72 -27.96 21.63
N SER A 146 9.19 -26.73 21.63
CA SER A 146 9.93 -25.55 21.17
C SER A 146 11.16 -25.23 22.05
N VAL A 147 11.05 -25.44 23.37
CA VAL A 147 12.19 -25.30 24.30
C VAL A 147 13.26 -26.37 24.03
N LEU A 148 12.88 -27.61 23.77
CA LEU A 148 13.83 -28.69 23.44
C LEU A 148 14.58 -28.40 22.13
N LEU A 149 13.90 -27.82 21.14
CA LEU A 149 14.52 -27.33 19.91
C LEU A 149 15.46 -26.15 20.17
N ALA A 150 15.02 -25.18 20.99
CA ALA A 150 15.82 -24.02 21.34
C ALA A 150 17.14 -24.42 22.04
N LYS A 151 17.11 -25.46 22.89
CA LYS A 151 18.30 -26.04 23.54
C LYS A 151 19.32 -26.66 22.57
N LYS A 152 18.95 -26.90 21.31
CA LYS A 152 19.87 -27.40 20.28
C LYS A 152 20.66 -26.28 19.59
N LEU A 153 20.35 -25.02 19.89
CA LEU A 153 20.97 -23.84 19.30
C LEU A 153 21.72 -23.04 20.36
N SER A 154 22.78 -22.35 19.93
CA SER A 154 23.53 -21.41 20.75
C SER A 154 23.32 -20.02 20.17
N SER A 155 22.57 -19.18 20.87
CA SER A 155 22.30 -17.79 20.50
C SER A 155 22.21 -16.93 21.75
N ASP A 156 22.67 -15.69 21.67
CA ASP A 156 22.42 -14.65 22.67
C ASP A 156 21.01 -14.05 22.53
N SER A 157 20.34 -14.36 21.43
CA SER A 157 19.03 -13.85 21.07
C SER A 157 17.97 -14.95 21.21
N LEU A 158 16.74 -14.54 21.48
CA LEU A 158 15.58 -15.43 21.56
C LEU A 158 14.39 -14.80 20.85
N ILE A 159 13.72 -15.56 20.00
CA ILE A 159 12.40 -15.20 19.47
C ILE A 159 11.33 -15.89 20.31
N LEU A 160 10.39 -15.10 20.82
CA LEU A 160 9.20 -15.56 21.52
C LEU A 160 7.96 -15.30 20.66
N ALA A 161 7.21 -16.34 20.31
CA ALA A 161 6.06 -16.23 19.41
C ALA A 161 4.84 -17.01 19.94
N ASN A 162 3.64 -16.64 19.48
CA ASN A 162 2.41 -17.34 19.86
C ASN A 162 2.42 -18.79 19.34
N GLY A 163 2.13 -19.75 20.22
CA GLY A 163 2.00 -21.18 19.92
C GLY A 163 0.55 -21.66 19.86
N ASP A 164 -0.43 -20.88 20.32
CA ASP A 164 -1.86 -21.23 20.19
C ASP A 164 -2.34 -21.07 18.74
N ASN A 165 -1.70 -20.18 17.98
CA ASN A 165 -1.96 -19.94 16.56
C ASN A 165 -0.64 -19.76 15.80
N PHE A 166 -0.58 -20.24 14.56
CA PHE A 166 0.68 -20.39 13.82
C PHE A 166 1.28 -19.13 13.14
N PRO A 167 0.52 -18.09 12.71
CA PRO A 167 1.07 -17.12 11.75
C PRO A 167 2.22 -16.26 12.28
N ASP A 168 2.23 -15.95 13.56
CA ASP A 168 3.29 -15.13 14.18
C ASP A 168 4.61 -15.91 14.20
N ALA A 169 4.59 -17.15 14.68
CA ALA A 169 5.75 -18.03 14.63
C ALA A 169 6.23 -18.28 13.19
N LEU A 170 5.29 -18.49 12.25
CA LEU A 170 5.61 -18.75 10.84
C LEU A 170 6.29 -17.54 10.19
N SER A 171 5.84 -16.33 10.53
CA SER A 171 6.43 -15.09 10.03
C SER A 171 7.90 -14.92 10.45
N ALA A 172 8.26 -15.40 11.64
CA ALA A 172 9.62 -15.30 12.17
C ALA A 172 10.55 -16.44 11.72
N ALA A 173 10.00 -17.54 11.20
CA ALA A 173 10.74 -18.77 10.93
C ALA A 173 11.98 -18.58 10.03
N THR A 174 11.85 -17.80 8.95
CA THR A 174 12.98 -17.57 8.04
C THR A 174 14.02 -16.63 8.61
N PHE A 175 13.61 -15.56 9.30
CA PHE A 175 14.51 -14.67 10.01
C PHE A 175 15.33 -15.43 11.06
N ALA A 176 14.64 -16.22 11.88
CA ALA A 176 15.24 -17.09 12.89
C ALA A 176 16.18 -18.13 12.24
N GLY A 177 15.76 -18.72 11.12
CA GLY A 177 16.57 -19.65 10.33
C GLY A 177 17.88 -19.06 9.84
N ILE A 178 17.84 -17.87 9.23
CA ILE A 178 19.04 -17.23 8.68
C ILE A 178 19.98 -16.74 9.79
N LYS A 179 19.43 -16.17 10.87
CA LYS A 179 20.22 -15.66 12.01
C LYS A 179 20.59 -16.72 13.04
N GLN A 180 20.09 -17.94 12.90
CA GLN A 180 20.27 -19.02 13.86
C GLN A 180 19.78 -18.65 15.28
N ILE A 181 18.63 -17.97 15.33
CA ILE A 181 17.97 -17.57 16.58
C ILE A 181 16.94 -18.64 16.94
N PRO A 182 16.92 -19.18 18.17
CA PRO A 182 15.86 -20.09 18.60
C PRO A 182 14.49 -19.41 18.61
N ILE A 183 13.46 -20.15 18.18
CA ILE A 183 12.05 -19.78 18.37
C ILE A 183 11.52 -20.60 19.53
N VAL A 184 11.01 -19.92 20.55
CA VAL A 184 10.26 -20.53 21.65
C VAL A 184 8.80 -20.08 21.54
N LEU A 185 7.89 -21.04 21.62
CA LEU A 185 6.46 -20.80 21.57
C LEU A 185 5.94 -20.46 22.96
N THR A 186 4.93 -19.60 23.03
CA THR A 186 4.21 -19.25 24.27
C THR A 186 2.71 -19.10 24.02
N SER A 187 1.95 -18.97 25.10
CA SER A 187 0.54 -18.59 25.09
C SER A 187 0.38 -17.23 25.78
N THR A 188 -0.87 -16.75 25.84
CA THR A 188 -1.29 -15.60 26.67
C THR A 188 -0.90 -15.76 28.13
N LYS A 189 -0.89 -16.99 28.63
CA LYS A 189 -0.27 -17.36 29.91
C LYS A 189 1.04 -18.10 29.64
N LEU A 190 2.14 -17.57 30.18
CA LEU A 190 3.46 -18.18 29.99
C LEU A 190 3.52 -19.61 30.54
N PRO A 191 3.89 -20.61 29.72
CA PRO A 191 4.14 -21.98 30.18
C PRO A 191 5.36 -22.05 31.10
N ASP A 192 5.32 -22.92 32.11
CA ASP A 192 6.42 -23.05 33.08
C ASP A 192 7.75 -23.46 32.41
N SER A 193 7.70 -24.31 31.39
CA SER A 193 8.86 -24.73 30.60
C SER A 193 9.55 -23.56 29.88
N VAL A 194 8.77 -22.58 29.41
CA VAL A 194 9.25 -21.36 28.74
C VAL A 194 9.87 -20.41 29.75
N ILE A 195 9.21 -20.21 30.90
CA ILE A 195 9.72 -19.38 31.99
C ILE A 195 11.07 -19.92 32.47
N GLN A 196 11.15 -21.22 32.75
CA GLN A 196 12.36 -21.87 33.20
C GLN A 196 13.48 -21.73 32.17
N TYR A 197 13.19 -21.99 30.89
CA TYR A 197 14.18 -21.86 29.82
C TYR A 197 14.74 -20.44 29.70
N TYR A 198 13.87 -19.42 29.73
CA TYR A 198 14.30 -18.01 29.67
C TYR A 198 15.20 -17.64 30.86
N GLN A 199 14.87 -18.08 32.07
CA GLN A 199 15.65 -17.82 33.27
C GLN A 199 17.01 -18.54 33.26
N GLU A 200 17.05 -19.78 32.76
CA GLU A 200 18.28 -20.58 32.63
C GLU A 200 19.24 -19.99 31.59
N THR A 201 18.70 -19.47 30.49
CA THR A 201 19.51 -18.99 29.35
C THR A 201 19.83 -17.51 29.41
N ALA A 202 18.97 -16.70 30.03
CA ALA A 202 19.10 -15.25 30.16
C ALA A 202 19.57 -14.56 28.86
N PRO A 203 18.80 -14.68 27.75
CA PRO A 203 19.21 -14.12 26.46
C PRO A 203 19.40 -12.61 26.57
N GLN A 204 20.42 -12.07 25.90
CA GLN A 204 20.69 -10.64 25.84
C GLN A 204 19.62 -9.89 25.04
N HIS A 205 19.08 -10.56 24.01
CA HIS A 205 18.18 -9.96 23.03
C HIS A 205 16.89 -10.79 22.96
N LEU A 206 15.76 -10.22 23.40
CA LEU A 206 14.45 -10.88 23.29
C LEU A 206 13.58 -10.16 22.24
N ILE A 207 13.20 -10.90 21.21
CA ILE A 207 12.32 -10.44 20.15
C ILE A 207 10.97 -11.14 20.30
N VAL A 208 9.92 -10.37 20.54
CA VAL A 208 8.55 -10.86 20.63
C VAL A 208 7.85 -10.69 19.29
N ILE A 209 7.23 -11.76 18.78
CA ILE A 209 6.50 -11.76 17.52
C ILE A 209 5.03 -12.02 17.81
N GLY A 210 4.19 -11.01 17.60
CA GLY A 210 2.78 -11.02 17.97
C GLY A 210 2.39 -9.87 18.91
N GLY A 211 1.14 -9.43 18.80
CA GLY A 211 0.61 -8.31 19.58
C GLY A 211 0.25 -8.67 21.03
N GLU A 212 -0.19 -7.66 21.79
CA GLU A 212 -0.59 -7.81 23.20
C GLU A 212 -1.68 -8.86 23.42
N ALA A 213 -2.60 -9.03 22.46
CA ALA A 213 -3.71 -9.98 22.57
C ALA A 213 -3.26 -11.46 22.61
N VAL A 214 -2.07 -11.77 22.11
CA VAL A 214 -1.53 -13.13 22.04
C VAL A 214 -0.32 -13.35 22.93
N ILE A 215 0.45 -12.29 23.22
CA ILE A 215 1.59 -12.30 24.14
C ILE A 215 1.54 -11.03 25.01
N PRO A 216 0.80 -11.03 26.12
CA PRO A 216 0.63 -9.86 26.98
C PRO A 216 1.94 -9.42 27.64
N SER A 217 2.28 -8.14 27.52
CA SER A 217 3.46 -7.55 28.16
C SER A 217 3.40 -7.62 29.69
N GLU A 218 2.19 -7.63 30.29
CA GLU A 218 2.01 -7.84 31.73
C GLU A 218 2.54 -9.19 32.20
N GLU A 219 2.22 -10.28 31.48
CA GLU A 219 2.68 -11.62 31.84
C GLU A 219 4.19 -11.77 31.67
N LEU A 220 4.77 -11.16 30.63
CA LEU A 220 6.23 -11.09 30.44
C LEU A 220 6.93 -10.35 31.59
N THR A 221 6.45 -9.15 31.92
CA THR A 221 7.04 -8.29 32.96
C THR A 221 6.97 -8.93 34.33
N LYS A 222 5.83 -9.55 34.66
CA LYS A 222 5.61 -10.28 35.91
C LYS A 222 6.59 -11.43 36.13
N ARG A 223 7.15 -11.98 35.05
CA ARG A 223 8.14 -13.08 35.07
C ARG A 223 9.57 -12.62 34.76
N SER A 224 9.80 -11.30 34.77
CA SER A 224 11.11 -10.68 34.55
C SER A 224 11.69 -10.92 33.16
N PHE A 225 10.83 -11.07 32.14
CA PHE A 225 11.27 -11.03 30.75
C PHE A 225 11.57 -9.59 30.35
N THR A 226 12.74 -9.36 29.74
CA THR A 226 13.13 -8.05 29.20
C THR A 226 12.98 -8.09 27.69
N VAL A 227 11.96 -7.42 27.15
CA VAL A 227 11.69 -7.36 25.71
C VAL A 227 12.49 -6.23 25.08
N GLU A 228 13.30 -6.54 24.09
CA GLU A 228 14.04 -5.53 23.33
C GLU A 228 13.23 -5.05 22.12
N THR A 229 12.62 -5.99 21.41
CA THR A 229 11.87 -5.69 20.18
C THR A 229 10.55 -6.45 20.20
N ARG A 230 9.46 -5.78 19.84
CA ARG A 230 8.17 -6.42 19.56
C ARG A 230 7.77 -6.11 18.11
N LEU A 231 7.54 -7.16 17.31
CA LEU A 231 7.07 -7.05 15.93
C LEU A 231 5.65 -7.61 15.84
N ALA A 232 4.68 -6.75 15.53
CA ALA A 232 3.28 -7.13 15.49
C ALA A 232 2.50 -6.21 14.53
N GLY A 233 1.62 -6.80 13.72
CA GLY A 233 0.62 -6.07 12.95
C GLY A 233 -0.79 -6.28 13.48
N TYR A 234 -1.76 -5.63 12.84
CA TYR A 234 -3.18 -5.80 13.17
C TYR A 234 -3.67 -7.24 12.97
N ASP A 235 -3.21 -7.85 11.88
CA ASP A 235 -3.48 -9.23 11.55
C ASP A 235 -2.17 -9.96 11.24
N ARG A 236 -2.31 -11.25 10.89
CA ARG A 236 -1.19 -12.12 10.52
C ARG A 236 -0.34 -11.59 9.36
N TYR A 237 -0.94 -10.84 8.44
CA TYR A 237 -0.26 -10.31 7.26
C TYR A 237 0.50 -9.04 7.61
N GLY A 238 -0.04 -8.22 8.51
CA GLY A 238 0.66 -7.10 9.13
C GLY A 238 1.87 -7.58 9.93
N THR A 239 1.71 -8.58 10.82
CA THR A 239 2.85 -9.14 11.56
C THR A 239 3.92 -9.69 10.62
N ASN A 240 3.51 -10.40 9.56
CA ASN A 240 4.44 -10.88 8.54
C ASN A 240 5.20 -9.73 7.85
N ALA A 241 4.51 -8.66 7.47
CA ALA A 241 5.15 -7.49 6.86
C ALA A 241 6.15 -6.80 7.79
N GLU A 242 5.81 -6.63 9.08
CA GLU A 242 6.72 -6.06 10.09
C GLU A 242 7.99 -6.92 10.27
N VAL A 243 7.83 -8.25 10.34
CA VAL A 243 8.97 -9.16 10.45
C VAL A 243 9.85 -9.10 9.20
N VAL A 244 9.25 -9.13 8.01
CA VAL A 244 10.01 -9.06 6.75
C VAL A 244 10.75 -7.72 6.61
N SER A 245 10.11 -6.61 7.01
CA SER A 245 10.72 -5.29 7.05
C SER A 245 11.91 -5.23 8.03
N HIS A 246 11.74 -5.80 9.23
CA HIS A 246 12.81 -5.88 10.23
C HIS A 246 14.01 -6.70 9.75
N MET A 247 13.77 -7.79 9.02
CA MET A 247 14.85 -8.66 8.50
C MET A 247 15.44 -8.21 7.15
N LYS A 248 15.16 -6.98 6.67
CA LYS A 248 15.61 -6.51 5.34
C LYS A 248 17.10 -6.65 5.05
N GLU A 249 17.94 -6.52 6.08
CA GLU A 249 19.40 -6.64 5.98
C GLU A 249 19.90 -8.08 6.16
N THR A 250 18.99 -9.02 6.39
CA THR A 250 19.29 -10.43 6.70
C THR A 250 19.19 -11.31 5.46
N TYR A 251 18.20 -11.09 4.60
CA TYR A 251 18.09 -11.84 3.35
C TYR A 251 19.13 -11.38 2.32
N GLN A 252 19.67 -12.32 1.55
CA GLN A 252 20.71 -12.10 0.53
C GLN A 252 20.21 -12.41 -0.88
N SER A 253 19.04 -13.03 -1.01
CA SER A 253 18.40 -13.30 -2.30
C SER A 253 17.37 -12.23 -2.65
N ASN A 254 17.18 -12.04 -3.96
CA ASN A 254 16.04 -11.29 -4.49
C ASN A 254 14.79 -12.18 -4.58
N ASP A 255 14.92 -13.49 -4.40
CA ASP A 255 13.78 -14.41 -4.38
C ASP A 255 12.87 -14.14 -3.17
N LEU A 256 11.59 -14.46 -3.35
CA LEU A 256 10.57 -14.38 -2.31
C LEU A 256 9.90 -15.74 -2.18
N PHE A 257 9.56 -16.15 -0.96
CA PHE A 257 8.74 -17.32 -0.73
C PHE A 257 7.34 -16.88 -0.31
N LEU A 258 6.30 -17.44 -0.91
CA LEU A 258 4.92 -17.11 -0.57
C LEU A 258 4.21 -18.34 -0.02
N ALA A 259 3.70 -18.23 1.19
CA ALA A 259 2.94 -19.26 1.89
C ALA A 259 1.52 -18.79 2.21
N SER A 260 0.63 -19.74 2.46
CA SER A 260 -0.74 -19.40 2.87
C SER A 260 -0.72 -18.87 4.30
N GLY A 261 -1.31 -17.70 4.51
CA GLY A 261 -1.59 -17.20 5.85
C GLY A 261 -2.77 -17.91 6.50
N ILE A 262 -3.55 -18.72 5.77
CA ILE A 262 -4.76 -19.40 6.28
C ILE A 262 -4.44 -20.83 6.76
N THR A 263 -3.49 -21.50 6.11
CA THR A 263 -3.06 -22.87 6.46
C THR A 263 -1.55 -23.00 6.34
N PHE A 264 -0.91 -23.68 7.28
CA PHE A 264 0.55 -23.68 7.45
C PHE A 264 1.32 -24.95 7.02
N PRO A 265 0.74 -26.16 6.87
CA PRO A 265 1.57 -27.36 6.68
C PRO A 265 2.51 -27.30 5.47
N ASP A 266 2.05 -26.71 4.35
CA ASP A 266 2.86 -26.51 3.15
C ASP A 266 3.97 -25.46 3.36
N ALA A 267 3.77 -24.54 4.32
CA ALA A 267 4.70 -23.47 4.64
C ALA A 267 5.91 -23.96 5.44
N VAL A 268 5.72 -24.91 6.37
CA VAL A 268 6.76 -25.35 7.32
C VAL A 268 8.01 -25.84 6.60
N ALA A 269 7.88 -26.80 5.69
CA ALA A 269 9.03 -27.27 4.90
C ALA A 269 9.64 -26.13 4.06
N GLY A 270 8.80 -25.22 3.58
CA GLY A 270 9.22 -24.07 2.79
C GLY A 270 10.02 -23.04 3.57
N THR A 271 9.82 -22.89 4.88
CA THR A 271 10.63 -21.99 5.72
C THR A 271 12.10 -22.35 5.73
N VAL A 272 12.43 -23.65 5.71
CA VAL A 272 13.82 -24.13 5.68
C VAL A 272 14.44 -23.86 4.32
N LEU A 273 13.69 -24.11 3.24
CA LEU A 273 14.13 -23.80 1.88
C LEU A 273 14.35 -22.29 1.69
N ALA A 274 13.42 -21.46 2.16
CA ALA A 274 13.53 -20.00 2.13
C ALA A 274 14.76 -19.51 2.92
N SER A 275 14.99 -20.06 4.11
CA SER A 275 16.18 -19.76 4.92
C SER A 275 17.48 -20.18 4.23
N LYS A 276 17.49 -21.35 3.56
CA LYS A 276 18.63 -21.84 2.77
C LYS A 276 18.94 -20.92 1.60
N PHE A 277 17.91 -20.37 0.96
CA PHE A 277 18.02 -19.35 -0.09
C PHE A 277 18.34 -17.96 0.47
N LYS A 278 18.31 -17.80 1.80
CA LYS A 278 18.39 -16.53 2.50
C LYS A 278 17.40 -15.53 1.91
N ALA A 279 16.15 -15.95 1.78
CA ALA A 279 15.03 -15.20 1.23
C ALA A 279 13.92 -15.04 2.30
N PRO A 280 13.15 -13.94 2.28
CA PRO A 280 12.02 -13.78 3.17
C PRO A 280 10.84 -14.68 2.76
N LEU A 281 10.00 -15.01 3.74
CA LEU A 281 8.74 -15.72 3.52
C LEU A 281 7.56 -14.79 3.84
N LEU A 282 6.68 -14.64 2.86
CA LEU A 282 5.52 -13.78 2.87
C LEU A 282 4.25 -14.62 3.03
N LEU A 283 3.24 -14.06 3.72
CA LEU A 283 1.94 -14.70 3.89
C LEU A 283 0.90 -14.11 2.92
N ALA A 284 0.09 -14.96 2.29
CA ALA A 284 -0.99 -14.53 1.39
C ALA A 284 -2.37 -15.05 1.82
N GLU A 285 -3.42 -14.43 1.29
CA GLU A 285 -4.75 -15.04 1.24
C GLU A 285 -4.81 -16.09 0.12
N VAL A 286 -5.87 -16.90 0.14
CA VAL A 286 -6.10 -17.89 -0.93
C VAL A 286 -6.21 -17.22 -2.29
N ASN A 287 -6.89 -16.07 -2.39
CA ASN A 287 -7.25 -15.47 -3.68
C ASN A 287 -6.60 -14.12 -3.96
N ASP A 288 -5.80 -13.59 -3.03
CA ASP A 288 -5.25 -12.24 -3.17
C ASP A 288 -4.00 -12.05 -2.30
N ILE A 289 -3.33 -10.91 -2.50
CA ILE A 289 -2.18 -10.46 -1.72
C ILE A 289 -2.64 -9.31 -0.82
N PRO A 290 -2.64 -9.49 0.52
CA PRO A 290 -3.04 -8.44 1.46
C PRO A 290 -2.19 -7.17 1.31
N PRO A 291 -2.74 -5.96 1.57
CA PRO A 291 -2.05 -4.70 1.29
C PRO A 291 -0.67 -4.55 1.92
N SER A 292 -0.50 -4.97 3.18
CA SER A 292 0.79 -4.93 3.88
C SER A 292 1.85 -5.78 3.17
N VAL A 293 1.45 -6.95 2.67
CA VAL A 293 2.33 -7.89 1.95
C VAL A 293 2.59 -7.41 0.53
N TYR A 294 1.57 -6.87 -0.15
CA TYR A 294 1.71 -6.27 -1.47
C TYR A 294 2.71 -5.11 -1.46
N ALA A 295 2.65 -4.27 -0.42
CA ALA A 295 3.59 -3.17 -0.24
C ALA A 295 5.04 -3.66 -0.06
N ILE A 296 5.26 -4.72 0.74
CA ILE A 296 6.58 -5.33 0.88
C ILE A 296 7.08 -5.90 -0.45
N MET A 297 6.22 -6.61 -1.20
CA MET A 297 6.57 -7.09 -2.53
C MET A 297 6.91 -5.93 -3.48
N ARG A 298 6.14 -4.82 -3.43
CA ARG A 298 6.47 -3.63 -4.21
C ARG A 298 7.82 -3.04 -3.83
N GLN A 299 8.13 -2.90 -2.54
CA GLN A 299 9.41 -2.37 -2.07
C GLN A 299 10.62 -3.26 -2.42
N HIS A 300 10.41 -4.57 -2.50
CA HIS A 300 11.44 -5.54 -2.87
C HIS A 300 11.69 -5.62 -4.38
N MET A 301 10.74 -5.15 -5.19
CA MET A 301 10.81 -5.16 -6.65
C MET A 301 11.85 -4.14 -7.15
N LYS A 302 12.67 -4.51 -8.14
CA LYS A 302 13.73 -3.67 -8.73
C LYS A 302 13.39 -3.15 -10.12
N VAL A 303 12.51 -3.86 -10.82
CA VAL A 303 12.02 -3.52 -12.15
C VAL A 303 10.52 -3.37 -12.07
N GLU A 304 10.05 -2.20 -12.46
CA GLU A 304 8.63 -1.95 -12.64
C GLU A 304 8.09 -2.71 -13.86
N PRO A 305 6.85 -3.22 -13.81
CA PRO A 305 6.23 -3.81 -14.98
C PRO A 305 6.21 -2.84 -16.15
N PRO A 306 6.45 -3.31 -17.39
CA PRO A 306 6.24 -2.48 -18.57
C PRO A 306 4.79 -1.98 -18.58
N ALA A 307 4.61 -0.69 -18.85
CA ALA A 307 3.30 -0.19 -19.21
C ALA A 307 2.77 -0.99 -20.42
N PRO A 308 1.45 -1.27 -20.52
CA PRO A 308 0.89 -2.03 -21.63
C PRO A 308 1.31 -1.43 -22.98
N VAL A 309 2.06 -2.19 -23.78
CA VAL A 309 2.54 -1.80 -25.11
C VAL A 309 1.37 -1.80 -26.10
N GLN A 310 1.16 -0.69 -26.81
CA GLN A 310 0.45 -0.67 -28.09
C GLN A 310 1.50 -0.55 -29.22
N THR A 311 1.33 -1.33 -30.29
CA THR A 311 2.34 -1.65 -31.33
C THR A 311 2.80 -0.45 -32.19
N PRO A 312 4.09 -0.39 -32.61
CA PRO A 312 4.63 0.66 -33.47
C PRO A 312 4.58 0.31 -34.98
N SER A 313 4.48 1.32 -35.86
CA SER A 313 4.60 1.17 -37.32
C SER A 313 5.58 2.19 -37.93
N ASN A 314 6.73 1.64 -38.37
CA ASN A 314 7.68 2.00 -39.44
C ASN A 314 8.03 3.46 -39.81
N ASN A 315 9.35 3.69 -39.84
CA ASN A 315 10.08 4.87 -40.33
C ASN A 315 10.03 5.03 -41.87
N THR A 316 9.28 6.01 -42.36
CA THR A 316 9.69 6.96 -43.42
C THR A 316 8.99 8.27 -43.10
N ASN A 317 9.72 9.36 -42.87
CA ASN A 317 9.14 10.64 -42.43
C ASN A 317 8.27 11.23 -43.58
N PRO A 318 6.92 11.14 -43.55
CA PRO A 318 6.08 11.69 -44.59
C PRO A 318 5.97 13.20 -44.36
N ARG A 319 5.84 14.03 -45.40
CA ARG A 319 5.52 15.46 -45.19
C ARG A 319 4.06 15.56 -44.74
N LEU A 320 3.85 15.89 -43.46
CA LEU A 320 2.57 15.67 -42.77
C LEU A 320 1.47 16.69 -43.12
N ASN A 321 1.81 17.89 -43.61
CA ASN A 321 0.80 18.89 -43.96
C ASN A 321 1.23 19.95 -45.00
N GLN A 322 0.51 20.06 -46.11
CA GLN A 322 0.79 21.01 -47.20
C GLN A 322 -0.48 21.76 -47.65
N GLY A 323 -0.31 23.01 -48.10
CA GLY A 323 -1.40 23.82 -48.65
C GLY A 323 -1.07 24.36 -50.05
N LYS A 324 -2.03 24.29 -50.97
CA LYS A 324 -1.98 24.99 -52.27
C LYS A 324 -2.71 26.31 -52.19
N ILE A 325 -2.11 27.42 -52.61
CA ILE A 325 -2.79 28.73 -52.67
C ILE A 325 -3.90 28.69 -53.72
N THR A 326 -5.12 29.07 -53.37
CA THR A 326 -6.28 29.11 -54.29
C THR A 326 -6.82 30.52 -54.55
N ALA A 327 -6.26 31.56 -53.91
CA ALA A 327 -6.64 32.95 -54.19
C ALA A 327 -6.10 33.41 -55.54
N SER A 328 -6.99 33.77 -56.46
CA SER A 328 -6.66 34.14 -57.84
C SER A 328 -5.81 35.40 -58.02
N GLY A 329 -5.69 36.22 -56.97
CA GLY A 329 -4.78 37.38 -56.90
C GLY A 329 -3.50 37.15 -56.10
N GLY A 330 -3.25 35.92 -55.65
CA GLY A 330 -2.24 35.61 -54.62
C GLY A 330 -2.76 35.83 -53.20
N LEU A 331 -2.10 35.19 -52.23
CA LEU A 331 -2.50 35.20 -50.82
C LEU A 331 -1.46 35.94 -49.97
N ASN A 332 -1.90 36.96 -49.24
CA ASN A 332 -1.03 37.74 -48.36
C ASN A 332 -0.50 36.91 -47.19
N LEU A 333 0.82 36.84 -47.06
CA LEU A 333 1.53 36.37 -45.88
C LEU A 333 1.67 37.56 -44.92
N ARG A 334 1.03 37.47 -43.76
CA ARG A 334 0.94 38.56 -42.78
C ARG A 334 1.78 38.29 -41.55
N GLU A 335 2.21 39.36 -40.90
CA GLU A 335 3.06 39.29 -39.70
C GLU A 335 2.31 38.67 -38.51
N THR A 336 1.03 39.01 -38.37
CA THR A 336 0.12 38.48 -37.34
C THR A 336 -1.09 37.77 -37.99
N PRO A 337 -1.74 36.79 -37.32
CA PRO A 337 -2.90 36.05 -37.85
C PRO A 337 -4.18 36.90 -37.83
N SER A 338 -4.17 38.02 -38.57
CA SER A 338 -5.26 38.98 -38.65
C SER A 338 -5.35 39.56 -40.05
N SER A 339 -6.58 39.81 -40.51
CA SER A 339 -6.83 40.49 -41.78
C SER A 339 -6.34 41.94 -41.79
N THR A 340 -6.12 42.54 -40.61
CA THR A 340 -5.55 43.88 -40.44
C THR A 340 -4.04 43.87 -40.17
N GLY A 341 -3.40 42.70 -40.02
CA GLY A 341 -1.97 42.58 -39.77
C GLY A 341 -1.12 43.02 -40.96
N ASN A 342 0.09 43.52 -40.71
CA ASN A 342 1.03 43.96 -41.73
C ASN A 342 1.30 42.84 -42.75
N VAL A 343 1.28 43.17 -44.04
CA VAL A 343 1.60 42.21 -45.11
C VAL A 343 3.12 42.15 -45.28
N LEU A 344 3.70 40.97 -45.08
CA LEU A 344 5.14 40.72 -45.25
C LEU A 344 5.50 40.46 -46.71
N THR A 345 4.61 39.76 -47.43
CA THR A 345 4.67 39.50 -48.88
C THR A 345 3.34 38.88 -49.36
N THR A 346 3.18 38.65 -50.67
CA THR A 346 2.04 37.94 -51.25
C THR A 346 2.53 36.68 -51.97
N ILE A 347 1.92 35.53 -51.67
CA ILE A 347 2.26 34.22 -52.22
C ILE A 347 1.39 33.95 -53.46
N PRO A 348 1.95 33.66 -54.65
CA PRO A 348 1.16 33.48 -55.87
C PRO A 348 0.16 32.31 -55.81
N GLU A 349 -0.95 32.44 -56.55
CA GLU A 349 -1.92 31.36 -56.75
C GLU A 349 -1.24 30.08 -57.26
N GLY A 350 -1.68 28.94 -56.76
CA GLY A 350 -1.21 27.62 -57.16
C GLY A 350 0.09 27.18 -56.48
N THR A 351 0.76 28.07 -55.75
CA THR A 351 1.99 27.75 -54.99
C THR A 351 1.69 26.71 -53.90
N MET A 352 2.54 25.70 -53.78
CA MET A 352 2.52 24.72 -52.69
C MET A 352 3.40 25.21 -51.54
N ILE A 353 2.87 25.20 -50.33
CA ILE A 353 3.56 25.64 -49.11
C ILE A 353 3.40 24.62 -47.99
N ASP A 354 4.44 24.45 -47.17
CA ASP A 354 4.40 23.63 -45.97
C ASP A 354 3.74 24.44 -44.83
N LEU A 355 2.86 23.81 -44.05
CA LEU A 355 2.09 24.46 -42.99
C LEU A 355 2.59 23.99 -41.62
N SER A 356 3.08 24.92 -40.80
CA SER A 356 3.84 24.63 -39.58
C SER A 356 3.11 24.97 -38.27
N ASP A 357 2.01 25.71 -38.36
CA ASP A 357 1.20 26.12 -37.21
C ASP A 357 -0.22 26.54 -37.65
N LYS A 358 -1.17 26.57 -36.72
CA LYS A 358 -2.57 26.94 -37.01
C LYS A 358 -3.21 27.66 -35.83
N GLN A 359 -3.68 28.88 -36.07
CA GLN A 359 -4.47 29.67 -35.13
C GLN A 359 -5.78 30.08 -35.81
N ASP A 360 -6.90 29.54 -35.34
CA ASP A 360 -8.24 29.72 -35.92
C ASP A 360 -8.26 29.47 -37.44
N GLN A 361 -8.59 30.49 -38.24
CA GLN A 361 -8.64 30.43 -39.71
C GLN A 361 -7.33 30.90 -40.37
N TRP A 362 -6.19 30.75 -39.68
CA TRP A 362 -4.87 31.13 -40.17
C TRP A 362 -3.85 30.00 -39.99
N TYR A 363 -3.00 29.81 -40.99
CA TYR A 363 -1.86 28.90 -40.92
C TYR A 363 -0.55 29.66 -40.98
N LYS A 364 0.44 29.20 -40.21
CA LYS A 364 1.80 29.74 -40.25
C LYS A 364 2.64 28.97 -41.26
N THR A 365 3.33 29.71 -42.12
CA THR A 365 4.21 29.16 -43.15
C THR A 365 5.44 30.04 -43.35
N THR A 366 6.46 29.49 -44.01
CA THR A 366 7.65 30.22 -44.42
C THR A 366 7.73 30.22 -45.94
N TYR A 367 7.78 31.40 -46.54
CA TYR A 367 7.89 31.57 -47.97
C TYR A 367 8.96 32.61 -48.29
N GLN A 368 9.94 32.26 -49.13
CA GLN A 368 11.10 33.11 -49.46
C GLN A 368 11.82 33.68 -48.23
N ALA A 369 12.11 32.81 -47.25
CA ALA A 369 12.74 33.16 -45.98
C ALA A 369 11.96 34.16 -45.09
N LYS A 370 10.71 34.49 -45.44
CA LYS A 370 9.80 35.26 -44.58
C LYS A 370 8.80 34.30 -43.94
N THR A 371 8.69 34.34 -42.62
CA THR A 371 7.73 33.53 -41.85
C THR A 371 6.55 34.39 -41.42
N GLY A 372 5.33 33.93 -41.68
CA GLY A 372 4.11 34.67 -41.34
C GLY A 372 2.86 33.80 -41.45
N TRP A 373 1.71 34.45 -41.44
CA TRP A 373 0.38 33.82 -41.39
C TRP A 373 -0.40 34.04 -42.68
N VAL A 374 -0.98 32.97 -43.21
CA VAL A 374 -1.86 32.98 -44.38
C VAL A 374 -3.26 32.52 -43.99
N SER A 375 -4.28 33.09 -44.64
CA SER A 375 -5.67 32.76 -44.32
C SER A 375 -6.06 31.40 -44.90
N ALA A 376 -6.61 30.52 -44.05
CA ALA A 376 -7.04 29.17 -44.39
C ALA A 376 -8.14 29.13 -45.47
N ASN A 377 -8.95 30.19 -45.59
CA ASN A 377 -10.02 30.30 -46.57
C ASN A 377 -9.54 30.30 -48.03
N TYR A 378 -8.24 30.53 -48.25
CA TYR A 378 -7.62 30.62 -49.57
C TYR A 378 -6.55 29.55 -49.78
N LEU A 379 -6.66 28.44 -49.07
CA LEU A 379 -5.81 27.26 -49.19
C LEU A 379 -6.66 26.04 -49.55
N SER A 380 -6.14 25.20 -50.46
CA SER A 380 -6.53 23.81 -50.56
C SER A 380 -5.52 22.98 -49.78
N VAL A 381 -5.91 22.50 -48.58
CA VAL A 381 -5.02 21.85 -47.62
C VAL A 381 -5.11 20.33 -47.74
N THR A 382 -3.95 19.69 -47.90
CA THR A 382 -3.79 18.23 -47.83
C THR A 382 -3.08 17.89 -46.53
N SER A 383 -3.85 17.46 -45.53
CA SER A 383 -3.36 17.13 -44.19
C SER A 383 -3.36 15.63 -43.91
N ILE A 384 -2.28 15.10 -43.36
CA ILE A 384 -2.26 13.76 -42.78
C ILE A 384 -2.96 13.83 -41.42
N LYS A 385 -3.93 12.93 -41.19
CA LYS A 385 -4.66 12.86 -39.92
C LYS A 385 -4.17 11.69 -39.07
N GLY A 386 -3.96 11.99 -37.80
CA GLY A 386 -3.68 11.02 -36.75
C GLY A 386 -4.94 10.79 -35.92
N ILE A 387 -5.07 9.58 -35.38
CA ILE A 387 -6.06 9.25 -34.36
C ILE A 387 -5.31 8.96 -33.06
N THR A 388 -5.62 9.71 -32.00
CA THR A 388 -5.00 9.53 -30.68
C THR A 388 -5.44 8.20 -30.05
N LYS A 389 -4.53 7.43 -29.44
CA LYS A 389 -4.82 6.10 -28.89
C LYS A 389 -4.51 5.96 -27.39
N ALA A 390 -3.93 6.99 -26.78
CA ALA A 390 -3.70 7.05 -25.34
C ALA A 390 -5.02 6.92 -24.57
N SER A 391 -5.13 5.89 -23.72
CA SER A 391 -6.34 5.54 -22.97
C SER A 391 -6.81 6.62 -21.99
N GLY A 392 -5.89 7.45 -21.47
CA GLY A 392 -6.18 8.62 -20.64
C GLY A 392 -6.30 9.95 -21.40
N GLY A 393 -6.29 9.90 -22.74
CA GLY A 393 -6.06 11.07 -23.58
C GLY A 393 -4.57 11.41 -23.72
N LEU A 394 -4.22 12.03 -24.84
CA LEU A 394 -2.86 12.35 -25.24
C LEU A 394 -2.55 13.82 -24.95
N ASN A 395 -1.57 14.08 -24.11
CA ASN A 395 -1.17 15.44 -23.75
C ASN A 395 -0.57 16.17 -24.95
N LEU A 396 -1.23 17.26 -25.33
CA LEU A 396 -0.68 18.29 -26.21
C LEU A 396 0.22 19.19 -25.38
N ARG A 397 1.52 19.15 -25.65
CA ARG A 397 2.56 19.84 -24.87
C ARG A 397 3.13 21.04 -25.61
N GLU A 398 3.67 22.00 -24.90
CA GLU A 398 4.26 23.20 -25.49
C GLU A 398 5.51 22.90 -26.33
N THR A 399 6.32 21.93 -25.89
CA THR A 399 7.55 21.48 -26.56
C THR A 399 7.51 19.97 -26.86
N PRO A 400 8.24 19.45 -27.86
CA PRO A 400 8.30 18.02 -28.19
C PRO A 400 9.16 17.24 -27.18
N SER A 401 8.72 17.23 -25.92
CA SER A 401 9.39 16.61 -24.79
C SER A 401 8.35 16.11 -23.80
N SER A 402 8.63 14.96 -23.17
CA SER A 402 7.78 14.38 -22.13
C SER A 402 7.72 15.23 -20.86
N THR A 403 8.71 16.11 -20.66
CA THR A 403 8.77 17.09 -19.57
C THR A 403 8.22 18.46 -19.95
N GLY A 404 7.83 18.67 -21.22
CA GLY A 404 7.26 19.94 -21.68
C GLY A 404 5.91 20.24 -21.03
N ASN A 405 5.62 21.51 -20.76
CA ASN A 405 4.36 21.95 -20.17
C ASN A 405 3.15 21.40 -20.94
N VAL A 406 2.15 20.88 -20.23
CA VAL A 406 0.93 20.38 -20.85
C VAL A 406 -0.02 21.54 -21.13
N LEU A 407 -0.39 21.73 -22.40
CA LEU A 407 -1.32 22.77 -22.82
C LEU A 407 -2.77 22.33 -22.67
N VAL A 408 -3.05 21.07 -23.05
CA VAL A 408 -4.37 20.41 -22.97
C VAL A 408 -4.21 18.92 -23.24
N THR A 409 -5.13 18.10 -22.73
CA THR A 409 -5.17 16.66 -23.03
C THR A 409 -6.22 16.36 -24.10
N ILE A 410 -5.80 15.69 -25.18
CA ILE A 410 -6.65 15.30 -26.31
C ILE A 410 -7.27 13.93 -26.02
N PRO A 411 -8.60 13.76 -25.98
CA PRO A 411 -9.23 12.47 -25.66
C PRO A 411 -8.77 11.34 -26.59
N LYS A 412 -8.87 10.09 -26.14
CA LYS A 412 -8.64 8.89 -26.97
C LYS A 412 -9.59 8.88 -28.17
N ASP A 413 -9.13 8.30 -29.27
CA ASP A 413 -9.82 8.14 -30.54
C ASP A 413 -10.22 9.47 -31.20
N THR A 414 -9.58 10.57 -30.79
CA THR A 414 -9.79 11.88 -31.40
C THR A 414 -8.95 11.99 -32.66
N SER A 415 -9.59 12.35 -33.77
CA SER A 415 -8.90 12.64 -35.02
C SER A 415 -8.31 14.05 -34.98
N VAL A 416 -7.02 14.18 -35.25
CA VAL A 416 -6.28 15.43 -35.24
C VAL A 416 -5.41 15.55 -36.49
N GLU A 417 -5.22 16.78 -36.99
CA GLU A 417 -4.33 17.05 -38.13
C GLU A 417 -2.88 17.06 -37.64
N LEU A 418 -1.99 16.30 -38.27
CA LEU A 418 -0.58 16.29 -37.93
C LEU A 418 0.13 17.33 -38.80
N LEU A 419 0.64 18.39 -38.18
CA LEU A 419 1.21 19.54 -38.86
C LEU A 419 2.70 19.32 -39.18
N GLU A 420 3.43 18.75 -38.24
CA GLU A 420 4.88 18.58 -38.30
C GLU A 420 5.30 17.35 -37.47
N GLN A 421 6.46 16.76 -37.76
CA GLN A 421 7.08 15.73 -36.90
C GLN A 421 8.52 16.07 -36.58
N GLN A 422 8.84 15.98 -35.28
CA GLN A 422 10.19 16.12 -34.77
C GLN A 422 10.50 14.94 -33.82
N GLY A 423 11.30 13.99 -34.29
CA GLY A 423 11.55 12.75 -33.55
C GLY A 423 10.24 11.97 -33.32
N GLN A 424 9.98 11.59 -32.07
CA GLN A 424 8.76 10.87 -31.66
C GLN A 424 7.63 11.83 -31.23
N TRP A 425 7.53 13.00 -31.85
CA TRP A 425 6.50 14.00 -31.54
C TRP A 425 5.87 14.54 -32.81
N TYR A 426 4.54 14.54 -32.85
CA TYR A 426 3.75 15.23 -33.86
C TYR A 426 3.26 16.57 -33.32
N LYS A 427 3.41 17.64 -34.10
CA LYS A 427 2.76 18.91 -33.79
C LYS A 427 1.32 18.86 -34.27
N THR A 428 0.36 19.27 -33.44
CA THR A 428 -1.05 19.32 -33.80
C THR A 428 -1.77 20.49 -33.10
N THR A 429 -3.01 20.76 -33.52
CA THR A 429 -3.89 21.75 -32.89
C THR A 429 -5.15 21.08 -32.36
N TYR A 430 -5.49 21.32 -31.09
CA TYR A 430 -6.72 20.85 -30.46
C TYR A 430 -7.33 21.93 -29.57
N LYS A 431 -8.62 22.23 -29.77
CA LYS A 431 -9.35 23.33 -29.09
C LYS A 431 -8.61 24.67 -29.11
N SER A 432 -8.13 25.08 -30.30
CA SER A 432 -7.37 26.31 -30.55
C SER A 432 -6.03 26.45 -29.82
N LYS A 433 -5.52 25.36 -29.20
CA LYS A 433 -4.15 25.30 -28.70
C LYS A 433 -3.29 24.46 -29.64
N THR A 434 -2.08 24.92 -29.94
CA THR A 434 -1.11 24.20 -30.78
C THR A 434 0.08 23.76 -29.95
N GLY A 435 0.48 22.50 -30.12
CA GLY A 435 1.58 21.91 -29.37
C GLY A 435 1.97 20.55 -29.95
N TRP A 436 2.72 19.79 -29.17
CA TRP A 436 3.32 18.52 -29.54
C TRP A 436 2.67 17.37 -28.77
N ILE A 437 2.24 16.36 -29.50
CA ILE A 437 1.76 15.09 -28.97
C ILE A 437 2.75 14.00 -29.30
N SER A 438 2.96 13.04 -28.40
CA SER A 438 3.88 11.94 -28.66
C SER A 438 3.32 11.06 -29.78
N ALA A 439 4.19 10.73 -30.73
CA ALA A 439 3.90 9.89 -31.90
C ALA A 439 3.54 8.47 -31.48
N ASP A 440 4.05 8.00 -30.35
CA ASP A 440 3.80 6.66 -29.79
C ASP A 440 2.32 6.41 -29.49
N TYR A 441 1.52 7.48 -29.40
CA TYR A 441 0.10 7.43 -29.09
C TYR A 441 -0.78 7.91 -30.25
N VAL A 442 -0.26 7.94 -31.47
CA VAL A 442 -0.99 8.41 -32.65
C VAL A 442 -0.91 7.37 -33.77
N THR A 443 -2.05 6.80 -34.13
CA THR A 443 -2.17 5.99 -35.36
C THR A 443 -2.46 6.89 -36.55
N ILE A 444 -1.60 6.85 -37.57
CA ILE A 444 -1.83 7.54 -38.84
C ILE A 444 -2.88 6.75 -39.63
N ALA A 445 -3.95 7.42 -40.08
CA ALA A 445 -4.92 6.79 -40.97
C ALA A 445 -4.29 6.63 -42.37
N ALA A 446 -3.84 5.43 -42.72
CA ALA A 446 -3.42 5.12 -44.09
C ALA A 446 -4.65 4.86 -44.98
N ASN A 447 -4.65 5.46 -46.18
CA ASN A 447 -5.55 5.07 -47.25
C ASN A 447 -5.26 3.61 -47.66
N ASN A 448 -6.32 2.82 -47.88
CA ASN A 448 -6.30 1.40 -48.25
C ASN A 448 -5.20 1.02 -49.26
N GLU A 449 -4.51 -0.11 -49.04
CA GLU A 449 -4.21 -1.21 -50.00
C GLU A 449 -3.38 -2.33 -49.29
N PRO A 450 -3.42 -3.61 -49.74
CA PRO A 450 -3.06 -4.77 -48.94
C PRO A 450 -1.70 -5.44 -49.25
N SER A 451 -1.21 -6.18 -48.23
CA SER A 451 -0.35 -7.38 -48.25
C SER A 451 1.19 -7.29 -48.45
N SER A 452 1.94 -7.85 -47.48
CA SER A 452 2.72 -9.10 -47.56
C SER A 452 4.15 -9.08 -46.94
N SER A 453 4.46 -10.22 -46.29
CA SER A 453 5.77 -10.82 -45.93
C SER A 453 6.67 -10.24 -44.80
N ASP A 454 6.89 -11.11 -43.81
CA ASP A 454 8.08 -11.37 -42.97
C ASP A 454 9.14 -10.28 -42.75
N ASN A 455 9.34 -9.85 -41.50
CA ASN A 455 10.46 -10.35 -40.68
C ASN A 455 10.45 -9.82 -39.24
N SER A 456 11.06 -10.63 -38.36
CA SER A 456 11.32 -10.47 -36.93
C SER A 456 11.56 -9.04 -36.42
N ASN A 457 10.82 -8.64 -35.38
CA ASN A 457 11.32 -7.70 -34.37
C ASN A 457 10.78 -8.10 -32.99
N SER A 458 11.62 -8.84 -32.25
CA SER A 458 11.42 -9.12 -30.83
C SER A 458 11.45 -7.81 -30.06
N ALA A 459 10.38 -7.53 -29.30
CA ALA A 459 10.38 -6.50 -28.26
C ALA A 459 11.58 -6.73 -27.33
N PRO A 460 12.22 -5.67 -26.81
CA PRO A 460 13.28 -5.84 -25.82
C PRO A 460 12.71 -6.63 -24.63
N THR A 461 13.24 -7.82 -24.40
CA THR A 461 12.87 -8.67 -23.27
C THR A 461 13.31 -7.98 -21.99
N ILE A 462 12.35 -7.57 -21.15
CA ILE A 462 12.65 -7.08 -19.81
C ILE A 462 13.13 -8.27 -18.98
N ASP A 463 14.34 -8.15 -18.44
CA ASP A 463 14.91 -9.18 -17.58
C ASP A 463 14.25 -9.11 -16.20
N LEU A 464 13.22 -9.93 -15.99
CA LEU A 464 12.56 -10.05 -14.69
C LEU A 464 13.41 -10.82 -13.67
N SER A 465 14.54 -11.43 -14.05
CA SER A 465 15.40 -12.17 -13.12
C SER A 465 16.03 -11.26 -12.06
N VAL A 466 16.14 -9.96 -12.33
CA VAL A 466 16.66 -8.98 -11.35
C VAL A 466 15.71 -8.78 -10.16
N ASN A 467 14.40 -9.02 -10.35
CA ASN A 467 13.41 -9.05 -9.27
C ASN A 467 13.50 -10.35 -8.46
N GLY A 468 14.25 -11.36 -8.91
CA GLY A 468 14.21 -12.70 -8.36
C GLY A 468 12.94 -13.46 -8.71
N GLN A 469 12.85 -14.67 -8.16
CA GLN A 469 11.76 -15.61 -8.38
C GLN A 469 10.84 -15.65 -7.15
N VAL A 470 9.52 -15.59 -7.34
CA VAL A 470 8.56 -15.88 -6.27
C VAL A 470 8.25 -17.36 -6.26
N TYR A 471 8.64 -18.05 -5.18
CA TYR A 471 8.32 -19.45 -4.94
C TYR A 471 7.00 -19.56 -4.18
N ILE A 472 5.95 -20.03 -4.86
CA ILE A 472 4.63 -20.24 -4.26
C ILE A 472 4.59 -21.64 -3.64
N LEU A 473 4.42 -21.69 -2.32
CA LEU A 473 4.41 -22.91 -1.53
C LEU A 473 2.98 -23.45 -1.42
N GLY A 474 2.75 -24.60 -2.05
CA GLY A 474 1.49 -25.32 -2.01
C GLY A 474 0.54 -25.09 -3.20
N GLY A 475 -0.52 -25.90 -3.21
CA GLY A 475 -1.42 -26.03 -4.36
C GLY A 475 -2.34 -24.82 -4.58
N THR A 476 -3.04 -24.83 -5.71
CA THR A 476 -4.00 -23.78 -6.08
C THR A 476 -5.21 -23.68 -5.14
N GLY A 477 -5.46 -24.70 -4.32
CA GLY A 477 -6.51 -24.67 -3.29
C GLY A 477 -6.17 -23.78 -2.08
N ILE A 478 -4.89 -23.48 -1.84
CA ILE A 478 -4.46 -22.68 -0.68
C ILE A 478 -3.79 -21.35 -1.07
N ILE A 479 -3.24 -21.26 -2.29
CA ILE A 479 -2.84 -20.02 -2.97
C ILE A 479 -3.24 -20.17 -4.44
N SER A 480 -4.30 -19.52 -4.86
CA SER A 480 -4.94 -19.74 -6.15
C SER A 480 -4.13 -19.25 -7.34
N ALA A 481 -4.55 -19.67 -8.53
CA ALA A 481 -4.01 -19.14 -9.77
C ALA A 481 -4.26 -17.62 -9.89
N ALA A 482 -5.34 -17.10 -9.30
CA ALA A 482 -5.62 -15.66 -9.29
C ALA A 482 -4.61 -14.89 -8.42
N ALA A 483 -4.28 -15.40 -7.24
CA ALA A 483 -3.21 -14.82 -6.41
C ALA A 483 -1.86 -14.85 -7.15
N GLN A 484 -1.56 -15.95 -7.84
CA GLN A 484 -0.37 -16.06 -8.69
C GLN A 484 -0.36 -15.03 -9.83
N THR A 485 -1.46 -14.83 -10.54
CA THR A 485 -1.52 -13.86 -11.65
C THR A 485 -1.43 -12.41 -11.15
N ILE A 486 -1.79 -12.12 -9.90
CA ILE A 486 -1.57 -10.80 -9.27
C ILE A 486 -0.07 -10.55 -9.06
N ILE A 487 0.68 -11.55 -8.60
CA ILE A 487 2.14 -11.47 -8.40
C ILE A 487 2.89 -11.28 -9.73
N GLU A 488 2.40 -11.94 -10.77
CA GLU A 488 2.93 -11.84 -12.15
C GLU A 488 2.50 -10.55 -12.87
N GLY A 489 1.67 -9.70 -12.24
CA GLY A 489 1.16 -8.47 -12.84
C GLY A 489 0.15 -8.68 -13.97
N LYS A 490 -0.38 -9.89 -14.13
CA LYS A 490 -1.36 -10.24 -15.18
C LYS A 490 -2.79 -9.86 -14.81
N THR A 491 -3.08 -9.75 -13.53
CA THR A 491 -4.40 -9.37 -13.00
C THR A 491 -4.24 -8.42 -11.83
N SER A 492 -5.23 -7.56 -11.60
CA SER A 492 -5.22 -6.66 -10.44
C SER A 492 -5.73 -7.34 -9.18
N SER A 493 -5.22 -6.91 -8.04
CA SER A 493 -5.76 -7.27 -6.71
C SER A 493 -7.18 -6.69 -6.53
N LYS A 494 -8.00 -7.36 -5.73
CA LYS A 494 -9.33 -6.87 -5.30
C LYS A 494 -9.22 -5.76 -4.25
N TYR A 495 -8.07 -5.67 -3.56
CA TYR A 495 -7.86 -4.70 -2.49
C TYR A 495 -7.68 -3.30 -3.08
N PRO A 496 -8.55 -2.33 -2.74
CA PRO A 496 -8.43 -0.97 -3.26
C PRO A 496 -7.08 -0.31 -2.94
N ASP A 497 -6.45 -0.68 -1.82
CA ASP A 497 -5.13 -0.17 -1.43
C ASP A 497 -4.01 -0.59 -2.38
N ASN A 498 -4.13 -1.78 -2.97
CA ASN A 498 -3.21 -2.27 -3.98
C ASN A 498 -3.44 -1.59 -5.33
N LEU A 499 -4.62 -1.00 -5.54
CA LEU A 499 -5.03 -0.32 -6.77
C LEU A 499 -4.61 1.17 -6.84
N LYS A 500 -3.89 1.66 -5.82
CA LYS A 500 -3.41 3.04 -5.74
C LYS A 500 -2.08 3.22 -6.47
N ASP A 501 -1.77 4.45 -6.88
CA ASP A 501 -0.45 4.80 -7.41
C ASP A 501 0.59 4.62 -6.29
N PHE A 502 1.55 3.72 -6.52
CA PHE A 502 2.68 3.57 -5.61
C PHE A 502 3.72 4.65 -5.92
N PRO A 503 4.37 5.26 -4.90
CA PRO A 503 5.52 6.12 -5.16
C PRO A 503 6.59 5.34 -5.94
N PRO A 504 7.37 6.02 -6.80
CA PRO A 504 8.45 5.37 -7.53
C PRO A 504 9.37 4.62 -6.57
N LEU A 505 9.87 3.46 -7.01
CA LEU A 505 10.75 2.63 -6.19
C LEU A 505 11.93 3.48 -5.68
N PRO A 506 12.28 3.40 -4.38
CA PRO A 506 13.42 4.12 -3.86
C PRO A 506 14.70 3.65 -4.57
N SER A 507 15.57 4.59 -4.94
CA SER A 507 16.82 4.27 -5.68
C SER A 507 17.75 3.34 -4.91
N GLU A 508 17.63 3.33 -3.57
CA GLU A 508 18.24 2.38 -2.64
C GLU A 508 17.34 2.23 -1.40
N ILE A 509 17.31 1.05 -0.78
CA ILE A 509 16.62 0.83 0.50
C ILE A 509 17.46 1.45 1.62
N LYS A 510 17.10 2.65 2.11
CA LYS A 510 17.86 3.31 3.18
C LYS A 510 17.75 2.58 4.53
N LYS A 511 18.87 2.59 5.25
CA LYS A 511 19.09 2.05 6.59
C LYS A 511 18.19 2.75 7.64
N PRO A 512 17.77 2.09 8.73
CA PRO A 512 17.39 2.82 9.94
C PRO A 512 18.65 3.51 10.51
N GLU A 513 18.53 4.77 10.91
CA GLU A 513 19.64 5.46 11.58
C GLU A 513 19.91 4.82 12.96
N PRO A 514 21.18 4.62 13.34
CA PRO A 514 21.51 4.16 14.68
C PRO A 514 21.23 5.28 15.71
N PRO A 515 20.90 4.94 16.96
CA PRO A 515 20.65 5.94 17.99
C PRO A 515 21.94 6.73 18.30
N PRO A 516 21.87 8.06 18.45
CA PRO A 516 23.05 8.87 18.79
C PRO A 516 23.42 8.73 20.29
N PRO A 517 24.72 8.90 20.63
CA PRO A 517 25.22 8.72 21.99
C PRO A 517 24.92 9.92 22.91
N SER A 518 24.90 9.65 24.23
CA SER A 518 24.50 10.57 25.30
C SER A 518 25.63 11.50 25.80
N ARG A 519 25.21 12.75 26.13
CA ARG A 519 25.63 13.66 27.24
C ARG A 519 26.60 14.83 26.97
N GLY A 520 26.21 16.02 27.48
CA GLY A 520 27.10 17.11 27.92
C GLY A 520 26.44 18.51 27.91
N GLU A 521 26.20 19.09 29.10
CA GLU A 521 25.55 20.39 29.38
C GLU A 521 26.54 21.59 29.33
N ASP A 522 26.02 22.82 29.05
CA ASP A 522 26.23 24.10 29.79
C ASP A 522 26.31 25.41 28.95
N GLU A 523 25.28 26.26 29.19
CA GLU A 523 25.17 27.74 29.28
C GLU A 523 25.22 28.74 28.06
N GLU A 524 24.13 29.54 28.03
CA GLU A 524 23.48 30.61 27.21
C GLU A 524 24.21 31.85 26.55
N PRO A 525 23.51 32.66 25.66
CA PRO A 525 24.00 33.29 24.41
C PRO A 525 24.00 34.86 24.40
N PRO A 526 24.39 35.62 23.32
CA PRO A 526 23.53 35.96 22.13
C PRO A 526 24.32 36.40 20.83
N PRO A 527 23.76 37.02 19.75
CA PRO A 527 22.44 36.98 19.10
C PRO A 527 22.46 36.59 17.59
N ALA A 528 21.32 36.07 17.12
CA ALA A 528 20.75 36.01 15.75
C ALA A 528 21.69 36.02 14.52
N GLU A 529 21.99 34.83 14.00
CA GLU A 529 22.18 34.52 12.57
C GLU A 529 21.93 33.01 12.33
N ASP A 530 21.36 32.69 11.17
CA ASP A 530 21.00 31.39 10.57
C ASP A 530 21.72 30.14 11.15
N PRO A 531 20.99 29.07 11.62
CA PRO A 531 21.52 27.74 11.32
C PRO A 531 20.50 26.58 11.19
N LYS A 532 21.03 25.50 10.61
CA LYS A 532 20.51 24.13 10.58
C LYS A 532 20.10 23.66 11.99
N ASP A 533 18.80 23.43 12.21
CA ASP A 533 18.32 22.79 13.45
C ASP A 533 18.15 21.28 13.23
N ASP A 534 18.91 20.49 13.98
CA ASP A 534 18.53 19.13 14.31
C ASP A 534 17.17 19.16 15.04
N PRO A 535 16.27 18.20 14.79
CA PRO A 535 14.96 18.20 15.41
C PRO A 535 15.06 18.13 16.94
N PRO A 536 14.17 18.80 17.68
CA PRO A 536 14.17 18.81 19.14
C PRO A 536 14.11 17.39 19.70
N VAL A 537 15.02 17.08 20.63
CA VAL A 537 15.03 15.80 21.36
C VAL A 537 13.74 15.69 22.17
N THR A 538 12.85 14.80 21.74
CA THR A 538 11.59 14.53 22.43
C THR A 538 11.81 13.58 23.61
N THR A 539 11.17 13.85 24.75
CA THR A 539 11.13 12.93 25.92
C THR A 539 10.08 11.84 25.76
N TYR A 540 9.47 11.74 24.57
CA TYR A 540 8.45 10.77 24.27
C TYR A 540 9.03 9.37 24.13
N ASP A 541 8.63 8.48 25.01
CA ASP A 541 8.90 7.05 24.92
C ASP A 541 7.71 6.35 24.22
N PRO A 542 7.85 5.89 22.97
CA PRO A 542 6.75 5.28 22.23
C PRO A 542 6.26 3.96 22.84
N SER A 543 7.03 3.31 23.72
CA SER A 543 6.61 2.10 24.43
C SER A 543 5.53 2.35 25.49
N THR A 544 5.35 3.62 25.89
CA THR A 544 4.32 4.02 26.86
C THR A 544 2.91 4.11 26.27
N GLU A 545 2.79 4.16 24.93
CA GLU A 545 1.49 4.13 24.25
C GLU A 545 0.94 2.69 24.18
N VAL A 546 0.03 2.37 25.08
CA VAL A 546 -0.68 1.09 25.10
C VAL A 546 -1.99 1.22 24.31
N LEU A 547 -2.24 0.31 23.37
CA LEU A 547 -3.47 0.31 22.58
C LEU A 547 -4.68 0.00 23.49
N ILE A 548 -5.66 0.90 23.49
CA ILE A 548 -6.89 0.76 24.25
C ILE A 548 -7.95 0.07 23.38
N ASN A 549 -8.52 -1.02 23.87
CA ASN A 549 -9.67 -1.66 23.24
C ASN A 549 -10.96 -0.88 23.58
N PRO A 550 -11.62 -0.21 22.61
CA PRO A 550 -12.82 0.57 22.90
C PRO A 550 -14.02 -0.31 23.28
N PHE A 551 -14.01 -1.59 22.87
CA PHE A 551 -15.14 -2.49 23.07
C PHE A 551 -15.23 -3.08 24.50
N GLU A 552 -14.29 -2.74 25.37
CA GLU A 552 -14.46 -2.92 26.82
C GLU A 552 -15.51 -1.95 27.38
N LYS A 553 -15.65 -0.77 26.77
CA LYS A 553 -16.59 0.28 27.19
C LYS A 553 -17.79 0.42 26.26
N VAL A 554 -17.64 0.02 24.99
CA VAL A 554 -18.65 0.15 23.95
C VAL A 554 -19.12 -1.25 23.52
N PRO A 555 -20.40 -1.61 23.67
CA PRO A 555 -20.90 -2.89 23.16
C PRO A 555 -20.70 -3.03 21.65
N ALA A 556 -20.47 -4.26 21.17
CA ALA A 556 -20.47 -4.54 19.74
C ALA A 556 -21.82 -4.11 19.10
N ASN A 557 -21.78 -3.52 17.91
CA ASN A 557 -22.94 -2.98 17.21
C ASN A 557 -23.71 -1.86 17.94
N ALA A 558 -23.12 -1.22 18.96
CA ALA A 558 -23.79 -0.15 19.71
C ALA A 558 -24.24 1.06 18.87
N LEU A 559 -23.67 1.24 17.68
CA LEU A 559 -24.01 2.30 16.73
C LEU A 559 -24.74 1.78 15.49
N SER A 560 -25.32 0.57 15.55
CA SER A 560 -26.11 0.01 14.46
C SER A 560 -27.21 0.97 14.01
N GLY A 561 -27.28 1.22 12.70
CA GLY A 561 -28.24 2.13 12.09
C GLY A 561 -27.89 3.61 12.19
N LYS A 562 -26.73 3.97 12.76
CA LYS A 562 -26.21 5.34 12.72
C LYS A 562 -25.31 5.55 11.52
N THR A 563 -25.44 6.70 10.87
CA THR A 563 -24.58 7.16 9.79
C THR A 563 -23.69 8.28 10.30
N ILE A 564 -22.38 8.12 10.25
CA ILE A 564 -21.41 9.08 10.79
C ILE A 564 -20.52 9.57 9.65
N MET A 565 -20.47 10.88 9.46
CA MET A 565 -19.53 11.50 8.54
C MET A 565 -18.20 11.79 9.25
N ILE A 566 -17.11 11.29 8.68
CA ILE A 566 -15.75 11.63 9.10
C ILE A 566 -15.17 12.64 8.10
N ASP A 567 -14.63 13.73 8.62
CA ASP A 567 -13.97 14.78 7.87
C ASP A 567 -12.51 14.90 8.29
N PRO A 568 -11.56 14.24 7.59
CA PRO A 568 -10.16 14.52 7.79
C PRO A 568 -9.83 15.93 7.27
N GLY A 569 -9.45 16.84 8.17
CA GLY A 569 -9.14 18.23 7.84
C GLY A 569 -8.04 18.38 6.78
N HIS A 570 -8.04 19.50 6.06
CA HIS A 570 -7.07 19.83 4.99
C HIS A 570 -7.07 18.83 3.82
N GLY A 571 -6.04 18.82 2.98
CA GLY A 571 -5.89 17.88 1.86
C GLY A 571 -5.48 18.55 0.53
N GLY A 572 -4.76 17.78 -0.29
CA GLY A 572 -4.17 18.25 -1.53
C GLY A 572 -3.11 19.33 -1.28
N PRO A 573 -3.21 20.51 -1.93
CA PRO A 573 -2.26 21.59 -1.76
C PRO A 573 -2.35 22.27 -0.38
N ASP A 574 -3.45 22.11 0.35
CA ASP A 574 -3.56 22.54 1.74
C ASP A 574 -2.96 21.46 2.64
N THR A 575 -1.76 21.74 3.15
CA THR A 575 -1.02 20.83 4.02
C THR A 575 -1.54 20.82 5.46
N GLY A 576 -2.34 21.81 5.84
CA GLY A 576 -2.50 22.19 7.24
C GLY A 576 -1.18 22.62 7.88
N ALA A 577 -1.12 22.53 9.20
CA ALA A 577 0.10 22.79 9.96
C ALA A 577 1.20 21.76 9.66
N ILE A 578 2.45 22.21 9.78
CA ILE A 578 3.66 21.40 9.57
C ILE A 578 4.40 21.34 10.89
N GLY A 579 4.63 20.12 11.38
CA GLY A 579 5.36 19.89 12.62
C GLY A 579 6.88 20.09 12.49
N PRO A 580 7.60 20.20 13.61
CA PRO A 580 9.05 20.45 13.61
C PRO A 580 9.87 19.38 12.88
N THR A 581 9.41 18.12 12.80
CA THR A 581 10.07 17.05 12.03
C THR A 581 9.55 16.92 10.59
N LYS A 582 8.83 17.93 10.08
CA LYS A 582 8.19 17.97 8.75
C LYS A 582 7.08 16.93 8.56
N THR A 583 6.34 16.62 9.62
CA THR A 583 5.05 15.94 9.47
C THR A 583 3.97 16.92 9.03
N TYR A 584 3.01 16.44 8.26
CA TYR A 584 1.89 17.24 7.77
C TYR A 584 0.61 16.88 8.50
N GLU A 585 -0.11 17.88 8.96
CA GLU A 585 -1.41 17.73 9.63
C GLU A 585 -2.39 16.93 8.76
N LYS A 586 -2.47 17.22 7.46
CA LYS A 586 -3.35 16.51 6.53
C LYS A 586 -3.16 14.98 6.49
N ASP A 587 -1.94 14.50 6.76
CA ASP A 587 -1.58 13.08 6.74
C ASP A 587 -1.97 12.41 8.06
N ASN A 588 -1.69 13.07 9.18
CA ASN A 588 -2.09 12.62 10.51
C ASN A 588 -3.63 12.57 10.64
N ASN A 589 -4.32 13.60 10.17
CA ASN A 589 -5.78 13.66 10.15
C ASN A 589 -6.38 12.49 9.36
N LEU A 590 -5.82 12.21 8.17
CA LEU A 590 -6.29 11.11 7.33
C LEU A 590 -6.04 9.75 7.98
N ALA A 591 -4.89 9.57 8.63
CA ALA A 591 -4.55 8.34 9.34
C ALA A 591 -5.48 8.09 10.55
N ILE A 592 -5.78 9.11 11.35
CA ILE A 592 -6.74 9.02 12.47
C ILE A 592 -8.15 8.75 11.93
N ALA A 593 -8.53 9.40 10.83
CA ALA A 593 -9.85 9.21 10.21
C ALA A 593 -10.08 7.77 9.72
N PHE A 594 -9.06 7.11 9.17
CA PHE A 594 -9.15 5.70 8.80
C PHE A 594 -9.26 4.77 10.01
N ALA A 595 -8.50 5.03 11.08
CA ALA A 595 -8.65 4.28 12.33
C ALA A 595 -10.05 4.48 12.93
N LEU A 596 -10.63 5.68 12.78
CA LEU A 596 -11.98 5.98 13.23
C LEU A 596 -13.05 5.27 12.39
N ASP A 597 -12.90 5.19 11.06
CA ASP A 597 -13.79 4.43 10.19
C ASP A 597 -13.85 2.96 10.58
N GLU A 598 -12.69 2.34 10.79
CA GLU A 598 -12.60 0.95 11.22
C GLU A 598 -13.37 0.71 12.54
N THR A 599 -13.09 1.53 13.56
CA THR A 599 -13.68 1.35 14.88
C THR A 599 -15.19 1.63 14.89
N LEU A 600 -15.65 2.65 14.14
CA LEU A 600 -17.08 2.97 14.02
C LEU A 600 -17.86 1.90 13.26
N ARG A 601 -17.29 1.35 12.17
CA ARG A 601 -17.91 0.23 11.45
C ARG A 601 -17.98 -1.03 12.30
N ASN A 602 -16.95 -1.32 13.08
CA ASN A 602 -16.97 -2.43 14.05
C ASN A 602 -18.02 -2.22 15.16
N ALA A 603 -18.30 -0.97 15.52
CA ALA A 603 -19.43 -0.60 16.38
C ALA A 603 -20.79 -0.60 15.65
N GLY A 604 -20.85 -0.99 14.36
CA GLY A 604 -22.07 -1.14 13.58
C GLY A 604 -22.54 0.12 12.84
N ALA A 605 -21.79 1.22 12.89
CA ALA A 605 -22.15 2.44 12.18
C ALA A 605 -21.90 2.32 10.67
N THR A 606 -22.72 3.01 9.88
CA THR A 606 -22.38 3.35 8.50
C THR A 606 -21.49 4.58 8.51
N VAL A 607 -20.32 4.50 7.88
CA VAL A 607 -19.37 5.61 7.85
C VAL A 607 -19.25 6.16 6.43
N ILE A 608 -19.25 7.48 6.32
CA ILE A 608 -19.06 8.23 5.07
C ILE A 608 -17.93 9.25 5.28
N PHE A 609 -17.13 9.52 4.25
CA PHE A 609 -16.01 10.46 4.32
C PHE A 609 -16.26 11.71 3.47
N THR A 610 -15.72 12.84 3.91
CA THR A 610 -15.53 14.00 3.01
C THR A 610 -14.38 13.75 2.03
N ARG A 611 -13.27 13.15 2.50
CA ARG A 611 -12.15 12.67 1.67
C ARG A 611 -11.52 11.40 2.24
N THR A 612 -11.01 10.55 1.35
CA THR A 612 -10.25 9.32 1.70
C THR A 612 -8.84 9.31 1.11
N LYS A 613 -8.39 10.45 0.59
CA LYS A 613 -7.09 10.61 -0.06
C LYS A 613 -6.54 12.01 0.24
N ASP A 614 -5.27 12.23 -0.09
CA ASP A 614 -4.66 13.56 -0.11
C ASP A 614 -5.11 14.33 -1.35
N VAL A 615 -6.30 14.95 -1.28
CA VAL A 615 -6.93 15.67 -2.39
C VAL A 615 -7.60 16.95 -1.88
N SER A 616 -7.66 17.96 -2.74
CA SER A 616 -8.58 19.10 -2.60
C SER A 616 -9.97 18.66 -3.07
N LEU A 617 -11.01 19.12 -2.38
CA LEU A 617 -12.42 18.88 -2.73
C LEU A 617 -12.99 19.97 -3.65
N CYS A 618 -12.19 20.96 -4.04
CA CYS A 618 -12.57 21.99 -5.03
C CYS A 618 -12.68 21.40 -6.44
N ALA A 619 -13.59 21.93 -7.25
CA ALA A 619 -13.74 21.51 -8.65
C ALA A 619 -12.66 22.11 -9.58
N ASN A 620 -12.01 23.21 -9.17
CA ASN A 620 -10.93 23.91 -9.88
C ASN A 620 -9.71 24.16 -8.96
N ASN A 621 -8.87 25.15 -9.28
CA ASN A 621 -7.77 25.62 -8.40
C ASN A 621 -8.25 25.75 -6.95
N HIS A 622 -7.48 25.19 -6.01
CA HIS A 622 -7.86 25.13 -4.60
C HIS A 622 -8.10 26.52 -4.02
N THR A 623 -9.27 26.69 -3.38
CA THR A 623 -9.54 27.78 -2.45
C THR A 623 -10.16 27.20 -1.19
N GLU A 624 -9.71 27.69 -0.04
CA GLU A 624 -10.19 27.21 1.27
C GLU A 624 -11.72 27.32 1.40
N ALA A 625 -12.30 28.43 0.92
CA ALA A 625 -13.74 28.64 0.99
C ALA A 625 -14.55 27.63 0.17
N GLU A 626 -14.11 27.29 -1.05
CA GLU A 626 -14.78 26.29 -1.88
C GLU A 626 -14.62 24.88 -1.28
N ASP A 627 -13.43 24.56 -0.78
CA ASP A 627 -13.14 23.26 -0.15
C ASP A 627 -14.04 23.02 1.08
N LEU A 628 -14.09 23.99 1.99
CA LEU A 628 -14.93 23.94 3.18
C LEU A 628 -16.42 23.89 2.83
N GLN A 629 -16.85 24.59 1.78
CA GLN A 629 -18.24 24.51 1.31
C GLN A 629 -18.57 23.14 0.73
N THR A 630 -17.65 22.50 0.00
CA THR A 630 -17.86 21.14 -0.51
C THR A 630 -18.01 20.14 0.63
N ARG A 631 -17.21 20.23 1.70
CA ARG A 631 -17.34 19.38 2.90
C ARG A 631 -18.73 19.52 3.53
N VAL A 632 -19.19 20.76 3.68
CA VAL A 632 -20.55 21.06 4.19
C VAL A 632 -21.63 20.47 3.30
N ASN A 633 -21.51 20.61 1.98
CA ASN A 633 -22.48 20.06 1.04
C ASN A 633 -22.56 18.54 1.16
N LEU A 634 -21.41 17.84 1.16
CA LEU A 634 -21.34 16.39 1.34
C LEU A 634 -22.00 15.94 2.65
N ALA A 635 -21.70 16.62 3.75
CA ALA A 635 -22.30 16.33 5.05
C ALA A 635 -23.82 16.48 5.01
N ASN A 636 -24.31 17.62 4.54
CA ASN A 636 -25.75 17.92 4.47
C ASN A 636 -26.52 17.00 3.51
N GLU A 637 -25.92 16.67 2.36
CA GLU A 637 -26.53 15.78 1.36
C GLU A 637 -26.57 14.33 1.84
N SER A 638 -25.56 13.88 2.58
CA SER A 638 -25.46 12.52 3.11
C SER A 638 -26.51 12.19 4.18
N LYS A 639 -27.11 13.21 4.80
CA LYS A 639 -28.01 13.08 5.94
C LYS A 639 -27.38 12.28 7.09
N ALA A 640 -26.08 12.45 7.32
CA ALA A 640 -25.39 11.83 8.43
C ALA A 640 -26.00 12.25 9.77
N ASP A 641 -26.05 11.32 10.73
CA ASP A 641 -26.48 11.57 12.10
C ASP A 641 -25.48 12.43 12.88
N LEU A 642 -24.18 12.35 12.55
CA LEU A 642 -23.11 13.15 13.15
C LEU A 642 -22.07 13.53 12.10
N PHE A 643 -21.45 14.70 12.27
CA PHE A 643 -20.28 15.14 11.52
C PHE A 643 -19.07 15.31 12.45
N ILE A 644 -18.01 14.57 12.19
CA ILE A 644 -16.79 14.55 13.02
C ILE A 644 -15.60 14.99 12.17
N SER A 645 -15.15 16.22 12.37
CA SER A 645 -13.93 16.73 11.75
C SER A 645 -12.70 16.49 12.63
N ILE A 646 -11.59 16.07 12.03
CA ILE A 646 -10.35 15.69 12.72
C ILE A 646 -9.23 16.61 12.28
N HIS A 647 -8.58 17.26 13.26
CA HIS A 647 -7.48 18.19 13.07
C HIS A 647 -6.35 17.98 14.09
N ASN A 648 -5.19 18.59 13.82
CA ASN A 648 -4.08 18.71 14.76
C ASN A 648 -3.73 20.19 14.93
N ASP A 649 -3.78 20.67 16.16
CA ASP A 649 -3.63 22.10 16.48
C ASP A 649 -2.18 22.55 16.25
N ALA A 650 -1.95 23.86 16.19
CA ALA A 650 -0.62 24.43 16.07
C ALA A 650 -0.51 25.78 16.80
N SER A 651 0.67 26.03 17.35
CA SER A 651 1.01 27.30 18.00
C SER A 651 2.43 27.73 17.66
N LEU A 652 2.65 29.05 17.62
CA LEU A 652 4.00 29.63 17.55
C LEU A 652 4.81 29.31 18.82
N ASN A 653 4.13 29.13 19.97
CA ASN A 653 4.76 28.62 21.16
C ASN A 653 4.70 27.08 21.14
N ARG A 654 5.84 26.43 20.89
CA ARG A 654 5.96 24.98 20.76
C ARG A 654 5.77 24.21 22.06
N ASP A 655 5.69 24.88 23.22
CA ASP A 655 5.36 24.24 24.50
C ASP A 655 3.85 24.01 24.69
N VAL A 656 3.03 24.64 23.85
CA VAL A 656 1.57 24.46 23.90
C VAL A 656 1.21 23.06 23.43
N GLN A 657 0.46 22.35 24.26
CA GLN A 657 0.02 20.97 24.04
C GLN A 657 -1.41 20.77 24.55
N GLY A 658 -2.07 19.71 24.09
CA GLY A 658 -3.38 19.26 24.57
C GLY A 658 -4.48 19.19 23.50
N THR A 659 -5.63 18.65 23.90
CA THR A 659 -6.79 18.45 23.02
C THR A 659 -7.88 19.49 23.29
N SER A 660 -8.45 20.06 22.23
CA SER A 660 -9.70 20.84 22.28
C SER A 660 -10.75 20.21 21.36
N THR A 661 -12.03 20.27 21.71
CA THR A 661 -13.13 19.84 20.83
C THR A 661 -14.05 21.03 20.55
N TYR A 662 -14.10 21.48 19.30
CA TYR A 662 -14.90 22.63 18.92
C TYR A 662 -16.31 22.23 18.53
N TYR A 663 -17.26 23.10 18.90
CA TYR A 663 -18.64 23.12 18.41
C TYR A 663 -19.00 24.57 18.03
N SER A 664 -20.10 24.78 17.32
CA SER A 664 -20.54 26.12 16.91
C SER A 664 -21.90 26.47 17.46
N ALA A 665 -22.04 27.68 18.01
CA ALA A 665 -23.34 28.21 18.44
C ALA A 665 -24.26 28.60 17.26
N ASP A 666 -23.70 28.74 16.05
CA ASP A 666 -24.46 28.99 14.81
C ASP A 666 -25.05 27.70 14.21
N ASN A 667 -24.61 26.51 14.65
CA ASN A 667 -25.15 25.24 14.15
C ASN A 667 -26.64 25.11 14.57
N PRO A 668 -27.54 24.65 13.69
CA PRO A 668 -28.95 24.47 14.05
C PRO A 668 -29.16 23.45 15.19
N GLN A 669 -28.23 22.51 15.38
CA GLN A 669 -28.19 21.52 16.46
C GLN A 669 -27.06 21.82 17.46
N LYS A 670 -26.94 23.08 17.88
CA LYS A 670 -25.87 23.55 18.78
C LYS A 670 -25.85 22.86 20.15
N ASN A 671 -27.00 22.50 20.70
CA ASN A 671 -27.06 21.87 22.03
C ASN A 671 -26.54 20.44 21.95
N GLU A 672 -26.94 19.70 20.91
CA GLU A 672 -26.49 18.37 20.57
C GLU A 672 -25.00 18.38 20.22
N SER A 673 -24.54 19.38 19.47
CA SER A 673 -23.12 19.57 19.13
C SER A 673 -22.27 19.84 20.37
N LEU A 674 -22.74 20.67 21.30
CA LEU A 674 -22.07 20.90 22.58
C LEU A 674 -22.03 19.61 23.42
N HIS A 675 -23.13 18.84 23.47
CA HIS A 675 -23.18 17.57 24.18
C HIS A 675 -22.21 16.53 23.58
N LEU A 676 -22.15 16.45 22.25
CA LEU A 676 -21.21 15.63 21.51
C LEU A 676 -19.76 16.05 21.80
N ALA A 677 -19.48 17.36 21.77
CA ALA A 677 -18.16 17.90 22.06
C ALA A 677 -17.70 17.57 23.48
N ASN A 678 -18.58 17.71 24.49
CA ASN A 678 -18.28 17.33 25.87
C ASN A 678 -17.99 15.82 26.00
N SER A 679 -18.80 15.00 25.33
CA SER A 679 -18.69 13.53 25.39
C SER A 679 -17.39 13.04 24.75
N ILE A 680 -17.04 13.58 23.57
CA ILE A 680 -15.79 13.28 22.88
C ILE A 680 -14.60 13.85 23.65
N GLN A 681 -14.63 15.11 24.07
CA GLN A 681 -13.54 15.71 24.85
C GLN A 681 -13.22 14.86 26.08
N SER A 682 -14.23 14.51 26.87
CA SER A 682 -14.03 13.72 28.09
C SER A 682 -13.41 12.36 27.78
N ALA A 683 -13.93 11.65 26.77
CA ALA A 683 -13.43 10.34 26.37
C ALA A 683 -11.99 10.40 25.81
N VAL A 684 -11.67 11.42 25.02
CA VAL A 684 -10.32 11.66 24.48
C VAL A 684 -9.34 11.88 25.62
N ILE A 685 -9.60 12.82 26.52
CA ILE A 685 -8.71 13.08 27.66
C ILE A 685 -8.54 11.84 28.55
N ASP A 686 -9.62 11.11 28.81
CA ASP A 686 -9.56 9.89 29.61
C ASP A 686 -8.74 8.77 28.96
N THR A 687 -8.69 8.72 27.63
CA THR A 687 -8.06 7.64 26.89
C THR A 687 -6.61 7.97 26.53
N ILE A 688 -6.37 9.13 25.91
CA ILE A 688 -5.05 9.48 25.36
C ILE A 688 -4.23 10.37 26.29
N LYS A 689 -4.77 10.82 27.43
CA LYS A 689 -4.04 11.56 28.47
C LYS A 689 -3.32 12.83 27.98
N THR A 690 -3.84 13.48 26.96
CA THR A 690 -3.41 14.83 26.55
C THR A 690 -3.89 15.89 27.54
N ASN A 691 -3.30 17.08 27.52
CA ASN A 691 -3.77 18.17 28.35
C ASN A 691 -5.20 18.57 27.96
N ASN A 692 -6.10 18.67 28.94
CA ASN A 692 -7.49 19.03 28.69
C ASN A 692 -7.65 20.53 28.46
N ARG A 693 -7.93 20.93 27.21
CA ARG A 693 -8.21 22.32 26.84
C ARG A 693 -9.70 22.62 26.70
N GLY A 694 -10.54 21.62 27.01
CA GLY A 694 -11.99 21.71 27.09
C GLY A 694 -12.70 21.78 25.72
N PRO A 695 -14.04 21.62 25.73
CA PRO A 695 -14.83 21.95 24.57
C PRO A 695 -14.83 23.47 24.35
N LYS A 696 -14.82 23.90 23.09
CA LYS A 696 -14.74 25.33 22.74
C LYS A 696 -15.83 25.71 21.76
N GLU A 697 -16.46 26.85 21.99
CA GLU A 697 -17.27 27.49 20.96
C GLU A 697 -16.31 28.06 19.91
N GLY A 698 -16.60 27.80 18.64
CA GLY A 698 -15.80 28.28 17.53
C GLY A 698 -16.65 28.45 16.28
N ARG A 699 -16.44 29.57 15.59
CA ARG A 699 -17.11 29.90 14.33
C ARG A 699 -16.45 29.24 13.11
N LEU A 700 -16.04 27.98 13.25
CA LEU A 700 -15.39 27.19 12.19
C LEU A 700 -16.40 26.84 11.08
N TYR A 701 -16.01 26.98 9.82
CA TYR A 701 -16.93 26.97 8.68
C TYR A 701 -17.79 25.69 8.63
N VAL A 702 -17.16 24.52 8.70
CA VAL A 702 -17.85 23.22 8.63
C VAL A 702 -18.80 22.99 9.80
N LEU A 703 -18.54 23.58 10.96
CA LEU A 703 -19.41 23.44 12.14
C LEU A 703 -20.63 24.37 12.08
N ARG A 704 -20.50 25.53 11.43
CA ARG A 704 -21.59 26.51 11.31
C ARG A 704 -22.64 26.09 10.30
N TYR A 705 -22.23 25.48 9.20
CA TYR A 705 -23.09 25.30 8.02
C TYR A 705 -23.53 23.85 7.79
N THR A 706 -23.05 22.89 8.58
CA THR A 706 -23.63 21.54 8.65
C THR A 706 -24.95 21.56 9.43
N THR A 707 -25.85 20.65 9.09
CA THR A 707 -27.23 20.61 9.61
C THR A 707 -27.47 19.51 10.66
N MET A 708 -26.51 18.62 10.84
CA MET A 708 -26.45 17.61 11.91
C MET A 708 -25.55 18.09 13.07
N PRO A 709 -25.59 17.45 14.25
CA PRO A 709 -24.63 17.71 15.31
C PRO A 709 -23.21 17.54 14.78
N SER A 710 -22.37 18.54 15.00
CA SER A 710 -21.04 18.60 14.39
C SER A 710 -19.99 19.01 15.41
N VAL A 711 -18.83 18.36 15.32
CA VAL A 711 -17.65 18.73 16.10
C VAL A 711 -16.39 18.73 15.25
N LEU A 712 -15.40 19.51 15.67
CA LEU A 712 -14.03 19.44 15.17
C LEU A 712 -13.10 19.14 16.34
N VAL A 713 -12.37 18.03 16.25
CA VAL A 713 -11.48 17.57 17.31
C VAL A 713 -10.06 17.97 16.95
N GLU A 714 -9.51 18.93 17.69
CA GLU A 714 -8.08 19.22 17.70
C GLU A 714 -7.41 18.21 18.62
N THR A 715 -6.89 17.15 18.01
CA THR A 715 -6.50 15.92 18.74
C THR A 715 -5.24 16.12 19.59
N ALA A 716 -4.24 16.82 19.07
CA ALA A 716 -3.01 17.23 19.75
C ALA A 716 -2.32 18.36 18.95
N PHE A 717 -1.30 19.02 19.52
CA PHE A 717 -0.55 20.08 18.84
C PHE A 717 0.59 19.50 17.99
N ILE A 718 0.46 19.53 16.66
CA ILE A 718 1.53 19.07 15.75
C ILE A 718 2.78 19.98 15.83
N SER A 719 2.63 21.22 16.29
CA SER A 719 3.76 22.13 16.53
C SER A 719 4.58 21.78 17.77
N ASN A 720 4.04 21.00 18.70
CA ASN A 720 4.73 20.58 19.91
C ASN A 720 5.51 19.29 19.64
N PRO A 721 6.85 19.25 19.82
CA PRO A 721 7.66 18.08 19.48
C PRO A 721 7.25 16.77 20.17
N TYR A 722 6.75 16.84 21.41
CA TYR A 722 6.29 15.67 22.14
C TYR A 722 4.98 15.14 21.54
N GLU A 723 4.00 16.01 21.31
CA GLU A 723 2.73 15.62 20.69
C GLU A 723 2.85 15.30 19.19
N GLU A 724 3.79 15.90 18.45
CA GLU A 724 4.13 15.50 17.08
C GLU A 724 4.64 14.05 17.04
N ALA A 725 5.56 13.69 17.94
CA ALA A 725 6.09 12.34 18.03
C ALA A 725 4.99 11.31 18.43
N ARG A 726 4.03 11.73 19.26
CA ARG A 726 2.81 10.94 19.53
C ARG A 726 1.95 10.79 18.30
N LEU A 727 1.67 11.87 17.56
CA LEU A 727 0.91 11.84 16.32
C LEU A 727 1.54 10.96 15.25
N GLN A 728 2.87 10.80 15.24
CA GLN A 728 3.57 9.84 14.38
C GLN A 728 3.39 8.37 14.81
N ASN A 729 3.10 8.12 16.08
CA ASN A 729 2.89 6.78 16.62
C ASN A 729 1.51 6.22 16.20
N PRO A 730 1.47 5.07 15.49
CA PRO A 730 0.21 4.46 15.06
C PRO A 730 -0.75 4.10 16.21
N THR A 731 -0.22 3.67 17.36
CA THR A 731 -1.02 3.32 18.54
C THR A 731 -1.72 4.54 19.12
N PHE A 732 -1.01 5.67 19.24
CA PHE A 732 -1.63 6.92 19.68
C PHE A 732 -2.76 7.35 18.73
N ARG A 733 -2.53 7.34 17.40
CA ARG A 733 -3.58 7.67 16.41
C ARG A 733 -4.81 6.74 16.52
N LYS A 734 -4.59 5.45 16.77
CA LYS A 734 -5.70 4.50 17.02
C LYS A 734 -6.40 4.76 18.35
N ASN A 735 -5.67 5.12 19.39
CA ASN A 735 -6.25 5.49 20.68
C ASN A 735 -7.10 6.76 20.57
N VAL A 736 -6.69 7.74 19.76
CA VAL A 736 -7.52 8.92 19.42
C VAL A 736 -8.85 8.46 18.79
N ALA A 737 -8.80 7.61 17.76
CA ALA A 737 -10.00 7.09 17.10
C ALA A 737 -10.91 6.30 18.06
N ASN A 738 -10.33 5.42 18.89
CA ASN A 738 -11.06 4.63 19.88
C ASN A 738 -11.70 5.53 20.94
N ALA A 739 -11.03 6.61 21.35
CA ALA A 739 -11.58 7.58 22.27
C ALA A 739 -12.74 8.38 21.67
N ILE A 740 -12.65 8.76 20.39
CA ILE A 740 -13.74 9.41 19.67
C ILE A 740 -14.96 8.47 19.60
N LEU A 741 -14.78 7.17 19.31
CA LEU A 741 -15.87 6.18 19.36
C LEU A 741 -16.51 6.10 20.76
N ILE A 742 -15.71 5.99 21.82
CA ILE A 742 -16.21 5.97 23.20
C ILE A 742 -17.02 7.25 23.48
N GLY A 743 -16.55 8.40 23.02
CA GLY A 743 -17.25 9.68 23.13
C GLY A 743 -18.59 9.70 22.39
N ILE A 744 -18.63 9.21 21.15
CA ILE A 744 -19.85 9.09 20.35
C ILE A 744 -20.85 8.12 21.02
N TYR A 745 -20.37 7.00 21.55
CA TYR A 745 -21.21 6.08 22.29
C TYR A 745 -21.79 6.73 23.56
N ASN A 746 -20.98 7.46 24.32
CA ASN A 746 -21.43 8.18 25.52
C ASN A 746 -22.45 9.28 25.20
N TYR A 747 -22.30 9.95 24.05
CA TYR A 747 -23.26 10.92 23.54
C TYR A 747 -24.64 10.27 23.33
N TYR A 748 -24.70 9.14 22.64
CA TYR A 748 -25.97 8.43 22.40
C TYR A 748 -26.53 7.74 23.66
N LYS A 749 -25.66 7.28 24.56
CA LYS A 749 -26.07 6.62 25.81
C LYS A 749 -26.73 7.60 26.79
N ASN A 750 -26.34 8.88 26.76
CA ASN A 750 -26.85 9.92 27.64
C ASN A 750 -27.50 11.03 26.81
N PRO A 751 -28.66 10.79 26.16
CA PRO A 751 -29.28 11.80 25.32
C PRO A 751 -29.69 13.03 26.15
N LEU A 752 -29.69 14.19 25.50
CA LEU A 752 -30.28 15.39 26.09
C LEU A 752 -31.78 15.12 26.39
N PRO A 753 -32.34 15.73 27.46
CA PRO A 753 -33.77 15.65 27.71
C PRO A 753 -34.56 16.12 26.48
N GLU A 754 -35.61 15.40 26.10
CA GLU A 754 -36.53 15.88 25.07
C GLU A 754 -37.12 17.22 25.51
N ALA A 755 -37.03 18.22 24.63
CA ALA A 755 -37.42 19.60 24.89
C ALA A 755 -38.94 19.81 24.87
#